data_AF-A0A8C2XJ16-F1
#
_entry.id   AF-A0A8C2XJ16-F1
#
_cell.length_a   1.000
_cell.length_b   1.000
_cell.length_c   1.000
_cell.angle_alpha   90.00
_cell.angle_beta   90.00
_cell.angle_gamma   90.00
#
_symmetry.space_group_name_H-M   'P 1'
#
loop_
_entity.id
_entity.type
_entity.pdbx_description
1 polymer ?
#
loop_
_entity_poly.entity_id
_entity_poly.type
_entity_poly.pdbx_seq_one_letter_code
_entity_poly.pdbx_strand_id
1 'polypeptide(L)'
;MDLLHPPICFSGPGRGGDYGGGAGGGGYRGGSGGGGYGGGSGGGGYGGGSGGGGYGGGSGGGGYGGGSGGGGYGGGSGGGGYGGGSGGGGYGGGSGGGGYGGGSGGGGYGGGSGGGGYGGGSGGGGYGGGSGGGGYGGGSGGGGYGGGSGGGGYGGGSGGGGYGGGGYGGGGYGGGAGGGGYGGGSGGGGYGGGGYGGGGYGGGAGGGGYGGGSGGGGYGGGGYGGGAGGYGGGGGGGGYGGGGGDGGARNHSVWSTAELQEAVAAPAPPPIDWNDIRQNKDKYEALKWKDAPLLKKNFYTEAESVSVLTAEEVCEWRKENNNIFVDDLKEEGEKRSIPKPCRTFLEAFQLYPEIMDNIERVGFVKPTPIQSQGWPVSLSGEDLIAIAQTGTGKTLAYLLPGFIHMDGQTLPRAERGGPGMLVLTPTRELALQIETECSKYRYKGYKSVCIYGGGDRRGQIKMVKSGVDIVIATPGRLNDLQMNELINLQSVTYLVLDEADRMLDMGFEPQIMKILLDIRPDRQTVMTSATWPTGVRRLSKSYLKNAIMVYVGTLDLAAVNTVQQTVLIVHEEEKKSYVFDFIRNMLPLDKVLIFVGKKLVADDLSSDMCLQGLAVQSLHGDREQCDREVALKDFKDSRVRILVATDLASRGLDVHDITHVFNYDFPRNIEEYVHRVGRTGRAGRSGAAVTLVTRENWRMAPELISILERAGQEVPEELVLMAERYEKHKREKDLSNPRGGGGRREGGGGGGGGRREGGGRREGGGGGRDRSQNWGF
;
A
#
# COMPACT_ATOMS: atom_id res chain seq x y z
N MET A 1 -28.94 -36.72 -13.89
CA MET A 1 -29.95 -36.05 -14.72
C MET A 1 -29.58 -34.57 -14.81
N ASP A 2 -28.89 -34.24 -15.89
CA ASP A 2 -29.11 -33.08 -16.79
C ASP A 2 -30.08 -31.97 -16.32
N LEU A 3 -29.61 -30.70 -16.32
CA LEU A 3 -29.99 -29.63 -17.27
C LEU A 3 -29.69 -28.20 -16.75
N LEU A 4 -28.79 -27.50 -17.46
CA LEU A 4 -28.84 -26.13 -18.02
C LEU A 4 -29.56 -24.94 -17.31
N HIS A 5 -28.77 -23.88 -17.04
CA HIS A 5 -28.93 -22.40 -17.25
C HIS A 5 -30.34 -21.74 -17.42
N PRO A 6 -30.57 -20.44 -17.04
CA PRO A 6 -29.88 -19.28 -17.68
C PRO A 6 -29.76 -17.99 -16.77
N PRO A 7 -29.62 -16.73 -17.26
CA PRO A 7 -28.63 -15.74 -16.78
C PRO A 7 -29.26 -14.47 -16.14
N ILE A 8 -28.50 -13.64 -15.43
CA ILE A 8 -29.01 -12.31 -15.01
C ILE A 8 -27.98 -11.20 -15.21
N CYS A 9 -28.33 -10.29 -16.13
CA CYS A 9 -27.82 -8.93 -16.30
C CYS A 9 -28.11 -8.05 -15.07
N PHE A 10 -27.25 -7.06 -14.78
CA PHE A 10 -27.69 -5.87 -14.05
C PHE A 10 -27.06 -4.59 -14.61
N SER A 11 -27.91 -3.83 -15.30
CA SER A 11 -27.92 -2.37 -15.34
C SER A 11 -28.29 -1.81 -13.96
N GLY A 12 -27.60 -0.75 -13.51
CA GLY A 12 -27.97 0.02 -12.32
C GLY A 12 -28.80 1.27 -12.69
N PRO A 13 -29.78 1.69 -11.85
CA PRO A 13 -30.70 2.78 -12.17
C PRO A 13 -30.09 4.16 -11.92
N GLY A 14 -30.14 5.03 -12.93
CA GLY A 14 -29.83 6.46 -12.82
C GLY A 14 -30.88 7.20 -12.01
N ARG A 15 -30.42 8.15 -11.17
CA ARG A 15 -31.29 9.11 -10.49
C ARG A 15 -31.41 10.37 -11.35
N GLY A 16 -32.62 10.62 -11.87
CA GLY A 16 -33.17 11.95 -12.17
C GLY A 16 -32.37 12.84 -13.12
N GLY A 17 -32.80 12.89 -14.39
CA GLY A 17 -32.47 13.97 -15.34
C GLY A 17 -31.29 13.72 -16.28
N ASP A 18 -30.84 12.48 -16.44
CA ASP A 18 -29.76 12.13 -17.36
C ASP A 18 -30.22 12.13 -18.82
N TYR A 19 -29.85 13.17 -19.58
CA TYR A 19 -29.90 13.13 -21.05
C TYR A 19 -28.65 12.42 -21.58
N GLY A 20 -28.77 11.60 -22.63
CA GLY A 20 -27.69 10.68 -23.01
C GLY A 20 -27.52 10.33 -24.47
N GLY A 21 -26.26 10.26 -24.91
CA GLY A 21 -25.87 9.85 -26.27
C GLY A 21 -25.69 8.33 -26.39
N GLY A 22 -25.76 7.80 -27.60
CA GLY A 22 -25.70 6.35 -27.89
C GLY A 22 -24.29 5.74 -27.82
N ALA A 23 -24.23 4.40 -27.67
CA ALA A 23 -23.01 3.61 -27.77
C ALA A 23 -23.10 2.63 -28.95
N GLY A 24 -22.07 2.59 -29.80
CA GLY A 24 -21.90 1.60 -30.87
C GLY A 24 -21.45 0.23 -30.33
N GLY A 25 -21.47 -0.81 -31.17
CA GLY A 25 -21.17 -2.19 -30.76
C GLY A 25 -19.81 -2.34 -30.04
N GLY A 26 -19.84 -2.81 -28.79
CA GLY A 26 -18.66 -2.97 -27.93
C GLY A 26 -18.07 -1.67 -27.35
N GLY A 27 -18.72 -0.53 -27.54
CA GLY A 27 -18.32 0.76 -26.96
C GLY A 27 -18.96 1.02 -25.58
N TYR A 28 -18.30 1.85 -24.78
CA TYR A 28 -18.72 2.22 -23.44
C TYR A 28 -19.10 3.69 -23.35
N ARG A 29 -20.29 3.97 -22.83
CA ARG A 29 -20.76 5.33 -22.57
C ARG A 29 -20.17 5.88 -21.27
N GLY A 30 -19.81 7.16 -21.26
CA GLY A 30 -19.37 7.84 -20.04
C GLY A 30 -20.51 8.07 -19.05
N GLY A 31 -20.23 7.92 -17.76
CA GLY A 31 -21.20 8.19 -16.68
C GLY A 31 -21.50 9.68 -16.52
N SER A 32 -22.73 10.03 -16.13
CA SER A 32 -23.16 11.42 -15.89
C SER A 32 -23.47 11.66 -14.41
N GLY A 33 -22.89 12.74 -13.86
CA GLY A 33 -23.32 13.34 -12.59
C GLY A 33 -24.58 14.21 -12.78
N GLY A 34 -25.24 14.60 -11.68
CA GLY A 34 -26.55 15.28 -11.73
C GLY A 34 -26.59 16.49 -12.67
N GLY A 35 -27.45 16.44 -13.68
CA GLY A 35 -27.62 17.49 -14.71
C GLY A 35 -26.51 17.55 -15.78
N GLY A 36 -25.56 16.61 -15.79
CA GLY A 36 -24.51 16.49 -16.79
C GLY A 36 -24.85 15.50 -17.92
N TYR A 37 -24.05 15.52 -18.99
CA TYR A 37 -24.22 14.67 -20.17
C TYR A 37 -22.96 13.85 -20.44
N GLY A 38 -23.03 12.53 -20.22
CA GLY A 38 -21.93 11.63 -20.55
C GLY A 38 -21.75 11.45 -22.07
N GLY A 39 -20.49 11.40 -22.52
CA GLY A 39 -20.14 11.28 -23.93
C GLY A 39 -20.54 9.94 -24.55
N GLY A 40 -20.96 9.96 -25.82
CA GLY A 40 -21.24 8.76 -26.62
C GLY A 40 -19.97 8.11 -27.16
N SER A 41 -20.07 6.85 -27.58
CA SER A 41 -18.91 6.08 -28.06
C SER A 41 -19.21 5.33 -29.36
N GLY A 42 -18.27 5.33 -30.30
CA GLY A 42 -18.23 4.41 -31.44
C GLY A 42 -17.84 2.98 -31.02
N GLY A 43 -17.80 2.03 -31.97
CA GLY A 43 -17.50 0.63 -31.66
C GLY A 43 -16.13 0.42 -31.01
N GLY A 44 -16.08 -0.25 -29.85
CA GLY A 44 -14.86 -0.45 -29.05
C GLY A 44 -14.27 0.81 -28.41
N GLY A 45 -14.94 1.97 -28.50
CA GLY A 45 -14.50 3.24 -27.92
C GLY A 45 -15.10 3.52 -26.54
N TYR A 46 -14.60 4.55 -25.86
CA TYR A 46 -15.02 4.95 -24.52
C TYR A 46 -15.40 6.44 -24.51
N GLY A 47 -16.66 6.76 -24.25
CA GLY A 47 -17.11 8.12 -24.04
C GLY A 47 -16.69 8.66 -22.67
N GLY A 48 -16.33 9.94 -22.59
CA GLY A 48 -15.91 10.59 -21.36
C GLY A 48 -17.07 10.80 -20.37
N GLY A 49 -16.80 10.63 -19.07
CA GLY A 49 -17.76 10.93 -18.02
C GLY A 49 -17.91 12.43 -17.75
N SER A 50 -19.03 12.84 -17.14
CA SER A 50 -19.30 14.24 -16.81
C SER A 50 -19.64 14.44 -15.32
N GLY A 51 -19.09 15.47 -14.69
CA GLY A 51 -19.55 16.00 -13.41
C GLY A 51 -20.91 16.71 -13.53
N GLY A 52 -21.43 17.24 -12.42
CA GLY A 52 -22.74 17.91 -12.41
C GLY A 52 -22.79 19.13 -13.35
N GLY A 53 -23.77 19.17 -14.25
CA GLY A 53 -23.91 20.23 -15.27
C GLY A 53 -22.83 20.24 -16.36
N GLY A 54 -21.92 19.26 -16.40
CA GLY A 54 -20.84 19.17 -17.40
C GLY A 54 -21.18 18.26 -18.59
N TYR A 55 -20.34 18.28 -19.62
CA TYR A 55 -20.49 17.47 -20.84
C TYR A 55 -19.22 16.64 -21.08
N GLY A 56 -19.36 15.32 -21.15
CA GLY A 56 -18.26 14.41 -21.47
C GLY A 56 -18.03 14.33 -22.97
N GLY A 57 -16.75 14.20 -23.38
CA GLY A 57 -16.38 14.11 -24.79
C GLY A 57 -16.81 12.79 -25.43
N GLY A 58 -17.29 12.84 -26.67
CA GLY A 58 -17.60 11.64 -27.45
C GLY A 58 -16.36 10.98 -28.05
N SER A 59 -16.42 9.68 -28.34
CA SER A 59 -15.31 8.94 -28.94
C SER A 59 -15.68 8.24 -30.25
N GLY A 60 -14.75 8.24 -31.22
CA GLY A 60 -14.78 7.35 -32.38
C GLY A 60 -14.46 5.89 -32.01
N GLY A 61 -14.41 5.00 -33.02
CA GLY A 61 -14.10 3.58 -32.79
C GLY A 61 -12.70 3.36 -32.19
N GLY A 62 -12.62 2.61 -31.09
CA GLY A 62 -11.37 2.39 -30.33
C GLY A 62 -10.75 3.64 -29.67
N GLY A 63 -11.43 4.80 -29.72
CA GLY A 63 -10.95 6.06 -29.14
C GLY A 63 -11.49 6.32 -27.72
N TYR A 64 -10.96 7.33 -27.05
CA TYR A 64 -11.30 7.72 -25.69
C TYR A 64 -11.69 9.20 -25.62
N GLY A 65 -12.93 9.49 -25.25
CA GLY A 65 -13.41 10.85 -25.01
C GLY A 65 -12.95 11.37 -23.65
N GLY A 66 -12.62 12.66 -23.58
CA GLY A 66 -12.17 13.30 -22.35
C GLY A 66 -13.31 13.48 -21.34
N GLY A 67 -13.03 13.28 -20.05
CA GLY A 67 -13.98 13.55 -18.98
C GLY A 67 -14.07 15.03 -18.61
N SER A 68 -15.17 15.45 -17.99
CA SER A 68 -15.37 16.84 -17.53
C SER A 68 -15.73 16.93 -16.05
N GLY A 69 -15.20 17.96 -15.38
CA GLY A 69 -15.66 18.42 -14.07
C GLY A 69 -17.01 19.13 -14.13
N GLY A 70 -17.50 19.64 -13.00
CA GLY A 70 -18.81 20.33 -12.95
C GLY A 70 -18.86 21.56 -13.86
N GLY A 71 -19.88 21.65 -14.73
CA GLY A 71 -20.04 22.73 -15.72
C GLY A 71 -18.97 22.77 -16.83
N GLY A 72 -18.06 21.79 -16.92
CA GLY A 72 -17.00 21.73 -17.93
C GLY A 72 -17.36 20.89 -19.16
N TYR A 73 -16.51 20.96 -20.19
CA TYR A 73 -16.67 20.24 -21.46
C TYR A 73 -15.44 19.38 -21.75
N GLY A 74 -15.61 18.08 -21.90
CA GLY A 74 -14.55 17.14 -22.26
C GLY A 74 -14.32 17.12 -23.77
N GLY A 75 -13.07 16.99 -24.20
CA GLY A 75 -12.70 16.94 -25.61
C GLY A 75 -13.14 15.64 -26.28
N GLY A 76 -13.67 15.72 -27.50
CA GLY A 76 -14.01 14.53 -28.30
C GLY A 76 -12.78 13.91 -28.97
N SER A 77 -12.86 12.62 -29.32
CA SER A 77 -11.76 11.91 -29.98
C SER A 77 -12.20 11.22 -31.29
N GLY A 78 -11.31 11.24 -32.28
CA GLY A 78 -11.40 10.38 -33.46
C GLY A 78 -11.08 8.90 -33.16
N GLY A 79 -11.09 8.05 -34.18
CA GLY A 79 -10.78 6.61 -34.01
C GLY A 79 -9.36 6.38 -33.48
N GLY A 80 -9.22 5.59 -32.42
CA GLY A 80 -7.95 5.35 -31.72
C GLY A 80 -7.29 6.58 -31.07
N GLY A 81 -7.97 7.74 -31.04
CA GLY A 81 -7.47 8.98 -30.44
C GLY A 81 -7.94 9.19 -29.00
N TYR A 82 -7.37 10.19 -28.33
CA TYR A 82 -7.64 10.56 -26.93
C TYR A 82 -8.04 12.03 -26.81
N GLY A 83 -9.26 12.31 -26.37
CA GLY A 83 -9.74 13.65 -26.07
C GLY A 83 -9.23 14.14 -24.70
N GLY A 84 -8.92 15.43 -24.61
CA GLY A 84 -8.43 16.04 -23.37
C GLY A 84 -9.54 16.18 -22.32
N GLY A 85 -9.22 15.93 -21.05
CA GLY A 85 -10.15 16.15 -19.93
C GLY A 85 -10.21 17.63 -19.50
N SER A 86 -11.28 18.03 -18.81
CA SER A 86 -11.44 19.38 -18.28
C SER A 86 -11.81 19.43 -16.79
N GLY A 87 -11.25 20.42 -16.09
CA GLY A 87 -11.70 20.83 -14.75
C GLY A 87 -13.07 21.55 -14.77
N GLY A 88 -13.54 22.01 -13.60
CA GLY A 88 -14.83 22.71 -13.51
C GLY A 88 -14.89 23.98 -14.37
N GLY A 89 -15.91 24.10 -15.22
CA GLY A 89 -16.08 25.22 -16.17
C GLY A 89 -15.03 25.32 -17.29
N GLY A 90 -14.13 24.32 -17.43
CA GLY A 90 -13.08 24.30 -18.46
C GLY A 90 -13.48 23.53 -19.72
N TYR A 91 -12.66 23.63 -20.77
CA TYR A 91 -12.86 22.98 -22.07
C TYR A 91 -11.65 22.13 -22.43
N GLY A 92 -11.84 20.82 -22.62
CA GLY A 92 -10.80 19.90 -23.05
C GLY A 92 -10.62 19.94 -24.57
N GLY A 93 -9.38 19.82 -25.04
CA GLY A 93 -9.06 19.82 -26.46
C GLY A 93 -9.51 18.54 -27.16
N GLY A 94 -10.09 18.65 -28.35
CA GLY A 94 -10.44 17.49 -29.17
C GLY A 94 -9.24 16.90 -29.92
N SER A 95 -9.34 15.63 -30.34
CA SER A 95 -8.29 14.95 -31.09
C SER A 95 -8.78 14.27 -32.36
N GLY A 96 -7.96 14.29 -33.41
CA GLY A 96 -8.11 13.47 -34.60
C GLY A 96 -7.78 11.98 -34.34
N GLY A 97 -7.84 11.15 -35.39
CA GLY A 97 -7.51 9.72 -35.28
C GLY A 97 -6.07 9.48 -34.82
N GLY A 98 -5.88 8.66 -33.78
CA GLY A 98 -4.57 8.41 -33.17
C GLY A 98 -3.89 9.63 -32.51
N GLY A 99 -4.56 10.78 -32.42
CA GLY A 99 -4.03 12.00 -31.80
C GLY A 99 -4.46 12.17 -30.33
N TYR A 100 -3.84 13.12 -29.64
CA TYR A 100 -4.05 13.43 -28.22
C TYR A 100 -4.47 14.89 -28.04
N GLY A 101 -5.63 15.14 -27.46
CA GLY A 101 -6.12 16.47 -27.12
C GLY A 101 -5.57 16.94 -25.78
N GLY A 102 -5.27 18.23 -25.65
CA GLY A 102 -4.74 18.82 -24.42
C GLY A 102 -5.81 18.92 -23.32
N GLY A 103 -5.44 18.60 -22.08
CA GLY A 103 -6.33 18.79 -20.92
C GLY A 103 -6.38 20.24 -20.44
N SER A 104 -7.42 20.60 -19.69
CA SER A 104 -7.55 21.94 -19.09
C SER A 104 -7.91 21.92 -17.60
N GLY A 105 -7.35 22.87 -16.85
CA GLY A 105 -7.79 23.20 -15.49
C GLY A 105 -9.14 23.93 -15.44
N GLY A 106 -9.57 24.34 -14.25
CA GLY A 106 -10.86 25.04 -14.08
C GLY A 106 -10.92 26.37 -14.87
N GLY A 107 -11.95 26.55 -15.69
CA GLY A 107 -12.11 27.73 -16.57
C GLY A 107 -11.08 27.86 -17.70
N GLY A 108 -10.21 26.88 -17.92
CA GLY A 108 -9.19 26.89 -18.97
C GLY A 108 -9.62 26.19 -20.26
N TYR A 109 -8.82 26.31 -21.32
CA TYR A 109 -9.06 25.73 -22.65
C TYR A 109 -7.88 24.88 -23.08
N GLY A 110 -8.08 23.60 -23.34
CA GLY A 110 -7.06 22.68 -23.84
C GLY A 110 -6.93 22.78 -25.37
N GLY A 111 -5.70 22.67 -25.87
CA GLY A 111 -5.43 22.72 -27.31
C GLY A 111 -5.90 21.46 -28.04
N GLY A 112 -6.53 21.61 -29.20
CA GLY A 112 -6.91 20.47 -30.05
C GLY A 112 -5.75 19.92 -30.88
N SER A 113 -5.87 18.69 -31.37
CA SER A 113 -4.87 18.07 -32.24
C SER A 113 -5.45 17.38 -33.47
N GLY A 114 -4.71 17.42 -34.58
CA GLY A 114 -4.96 16.60 -35.77
C GLY A 114 -4.58 15.12 -35.58
N GLY A 115 -4.70 14.32 -36.64
CA GLY A 115 -4.35 12.89 -36.58
C GLY A 115 -2.88 12.65 -36.20
N GLY A 116 -2.63 11.82 -35.18
CA GLY A 116 -1.29 11.55 -34.64
C GLY A 116 -0.58 12.75 -33.98
N GLY A 117 -1.26 13.89 -33.79
CA GLY A 117 -0.71 15.09 -33.14
C GLY A 117 -1.01 15.16 -31.65
N TYR A 118 -0.38 16.11 -30.96
CA TYR A 118 -0.52 16.34 -29.51
C TYR A 118 -0.92 17.79 -29.23
N GLY A 119 -2.05 18.00 -28.58
CA GLY A 119 -2.54 19.31 -28.16
C GLY A 119 -1.93 19.72 -26.82
N GLY A 120 -1.61 21.01 -26.66
CA GLY A 120 -1.04 21.54 -25.42
C GLY A 120 -2.08 21.62 -24.30
N GLY A 121 -1.70 21.23 -23.08
CA GLY A 121 -2.55 21.38 -21.89
C GLY A 121 -2.53 22.79 -21.31
N SER A 122 -3.56 23.15 -20.55
CA SER A 122 -3.66 24.45 -19.87
C SER A 122 -4.00 24.36 -18.38
N GLY A 123 -3.43 25.27 -17.58
CA GLY A 123 -3.85 25.52 -16.19
C GLY A 123 -5.18 26.25 -16.09
N GLY A 124 -5.61 26.60 -14.86
CA GLY A 124 -6.87 27.31 -14.65
C GLY A 124 -6.90 28.69 -15.35
N GLY A 125 -7.95 28.95 -16.14
CA GLY A 125 -8.09 30.17 -16.94
C GLY A 125 -7.09 30.35 -18.09
N GLY A 126 -6.24 29.36 -18.39
CA GLY A 126 -5.25 29.41 -19.47
C GLY A 126 -5.73 28.80 -20.79
N TYR A 127 -4.97 29.00 -21.86
CA TYR A 127 -5.26 28.50 -23.22
C TYR A 127 -4.09 27.65 -23.74
N GLY A 128 -4.34 26.38 -24.04
CA GLY A 128 -3.36 25.46 -24.61
C GLY A 128 -3.26 25.59 -26.12
N GLY A 129 -2.06 25.50 -26.68
CA GLY A 129 -1.82 25.61 -28.11
C GLY A 129 -2.31 24.38 -28.87
N GLY A 130 -2.96 24.58 -30.01
CA GLY A 130 -3.39 23.49 -30.90
C GLY A 130 -2.27 22.98 -31.80
N SER A 131 -2.42 21.76 -32.34
CA SER A 131 -1.49 21.18 -33.30
C SER A 131 -2.15 20.54 -34.52
N GLY A 132 -1.48 20.62 -35.66
CA GLY A 132 -1.81 19.84 -36.86
C GLY A 132 -1.42 18.36 -36.74
N GLY A 133 -1.59 17.57 -37.81
CA GLY A 133 -1.24 16.15 -37.82
C GLY A 133 0.25 15.91 -37.53
N GLY A 134 0.56 15.04 -36.57
CA GLY A 134 1.94 14.76 -36.12
C GLY A 134 2.68 15.91 -35.43
N GLY A 135 2.01 17.05 -35.15
CA GLY A 135 2.61 18.21 -34.48
C GLY A 135 2.39 18.23 -32.96
N TYR A 136 3.06 19.15 -32.25
CA TYR A 136 3.02 19.31 -30.79
C TYR A 136 2.65 20.75 -30.40
N GLY A 137 1.49 20.93 -29.79
CA GLY A 137 1.02 22.21 -29.26
C GLY A 137 1.64 22.53 -27.91
N GLY A 138 2.04 23.79 -27.70
CA GLY A 138 2.65 24.24 -26.46
C GLY A 138 1.64 24.35 -25.31
N GLY A 139 2.02 23.88 -24.12
CA GLY A 139 1.19 24.01 -22.91
C GLY A 139 1.28 25.40 -22.26
N SER A 140 0.30 25.72 -21.41
CA SER A 140 0.27 26.98 -20.66
C SER A 140 -0.06 26.81 -19.18
N GLY A 141 0.54 27.65 -18.34
CA GLY A 141 0.16 27.79 -16.92
C GLY A 141 -1.17 28.52 -16.73
N GLY A 142 -1.56 28.78 -15.47
CA GLY A 142 -2.79 29.52 -15.17
C GLY A 142 -2.79 30.93 -15.80
N GLY A 143 -3.87 31.28 -16.52
CA GLY A 143 -4.01 32.56 -17.24
C GLY A 143 -3.03 32.80 -18.40
N GLY A 144 -2.25 31.81 -18.82
CA GLY A 144 -1.27 31.92 -19.93
C GLY A 144 -1.79 31.44 -21.28
N TYR A 145 -1.07 31.76 -22.37
CA TYR A 145 -1.40 31.33 -23.74
C TYR A 145 -0.27 30.50 -24.36
N GLY A 146 -0.55 29.25 -24.69
CA GLY A 146 0.38 28.32 -25.33
C GLY A 146 0.41 28.48 -26.84
N GLY A 147 1.61 28.42 -27.44
CA GLY A 147 1.79 28.56 -28.88
C GLY A 147 1.32 27.32 -29.65
N GLY A 148 0.59 27.53 -30.76
CA GLY A 148 0.17 26.45 -31.65
C GLY A 148 1.27 26.04 -32.65
N SER A 149 1.13 24.85 -33.23
CA SER A 149 2.04 24.33 -34.26
C SER A 149 1.31 23.76 -35.47
N GLY A 150 1.93 23.87 -36.65
CA GLY A 150 1.48 23.14 -37.85
C GLY A 150 1.78 21.64 -37.77
N GLY A 151 1.50 20.90 -38.85
CA GLY A 151 1.84 19.48 -38.93
C GLY A 151 3.33 19.23 -38.79
N GLY A 152 3.73 18.30 -37.93
CA GLY A 152 5.13 17.95 -37.64
C GLY A 152 5.97 19.02 -36.90
N GLY A 153 5.39 20.17 -36.52
CA GLY A 153 6.09 21.25 -35.81
C GLY A 153 5.89 21.24 -34.29
N TYR A 154 6.67 22.03 -33.55
CA TYR A 154 6.56 22.23 -32.09
C TYR A 154 6.18 23.68 -31.75
N GLY A 155 5.16 23.84 -30.90
CA GLY A 155 4.71 25.12 -30.37
C GLY A 155 5.33 25.40 -29.00
N GLY A 156 5.75 26.65 -28.75
CA GLY A 156 6.37 27.06 -27.50
C GLY A 156 5.36 27.13 -26.34
N GLY A 157 5.72 26.62 -25.17
CA GLY A 157 4.93 26.74 -23.94
C GLY A 157 5.15 28.08 -23.22
N SER A 158 4.22 28.47 -22.36
CA SER A 158 4.30 29.70 -21.56
C SER A 158 3.94 29.46 -20.09
N GLY A 159 4.62 30.20 -19.19
CA GLY A 159 4.31 30.22 -17.75
C GLY A 159 3.03 31.01 -17.43
N GLY A 160 2.63 31.05 -16.16
CA GLY A 160 1.43 31.77 -15.73
C GLY A 160 1.45 33.25 -16.12
N GLY A 161 0.40 33.72 -16.80
CA GLY A 161 0.26 35.09 -17.30
C GLY A 161 1.13 35.47 -18.51
N GLY A 162 1.87 34.54 -19.11
CA GLY A 162 2.75 34.79 -20.27
C GLY A 162 2.12 34.43 -21.63
N TYR A 163 2.60 35.07 -22.69
CA TYR A 163 2.28 34.72 -24.09
C TYR A 163 3.44 33.92 -24.71
N GLY A 164 3.14 32.71 -25.20
CA GLY A 164 4.09 31.90 -25.96
C GLY A 164 4.25 32.45 -27.39
N GLY A 165 5.49 32.62 -27.85
CA GLY A 165 5.78 33.08 -29.21
C GLY A 165 5.32 32.09 -30.28
N GLY A 166 4.67 32.59 -31.34
CA GLY A 166 4.25 31.78 -32.49
C GLY A 166 5.45 31.31 -33.31
N GLY A 167 5.49 30.01 -33.63
CA GLY A 167 6.50 29.43 -34.54
C GLY A 167 6.02 29.43 -35.98
N TYR A 168 6.78 30.07 -36.87
CA TYR A 168 6.70 29.86 -38.32
C TYR A 168 7.62 28.68 -38.69
N GLY A 169 7.15 27.81 -39.58
CA GLY A 169 7.79 26.54 -39.89
C GLY A 169 9.21 26.62 -40.45
N GLY A 170 9.98 25.56 -40.19
CA GLY A 170 11.36 25.37 -40.66
C GLY A 170 12.30 25.09 -39.48
N GLY A 171 12.91 23.91 -39.46
CA GLY A 171 13.52 23.31 -38.27
C GLY A 171 14.59 24.13 -37.55
N GLY A 172 14.57 24.10 -36.22
CA GLY A 172 15.63 24.67 -35.37
C GLY A 172 15.35 24.52 -33.87
N TYR A 173 15.98 23.54 -33.24
CA TYR A 173 15.93 23.30 -31.79
C TYR A 173 16.52 24.49 -31.01
N GLY A 174 15.70 25.13 -30.16
CA GLY A 174 16.12 26.21 -29.25
C GLY A 174 15.73 25.88 -27.81
N GLY A 175 16.72 25.81 -26.93
CA GLY A 175 16.57 25.46 -25.51
C GLY A 175 16.41 26.64 -24.57
N GLY A 176 15.72 26.39 -23.45
CA GLY A 176 16.01 26.86 -22.09
C GLY A 176 15.93 28.34 -21.74
N ALA A 177 15.10 28.68 -20.75
CA ALA A 177 15.33 29.81 -19.84
C ALA A 177 15.26 29.29 -18.39
N GLY A 178 16.43 29.10 -17.76
CA GLY A 178 16.59 28.86 -16.32
C GLY A 178 16.86 30.17 -15.59
N GLY A 179 16.23 30.37 -14.44
CA GLY A 179 16.42 31.55 -13.58
C GLY A 179 17.82 31.60 -12.97
N GLY A 180 18.44 32.78 -13.00
CA GLY A 180 19.77 33.04 -12.45
C GLY A 180 19.74 33.23 -10.93
N GLY A 181 20.67 32.58 -10.25
CA GLY A 181 21.11 32.91 -8.89
C GLY A 181 22.50 33.55 -8.94
N TYR A 182 22.68 34.65 -8.19
CA TYR A 182 23.95 35.30 -7.94
C TYR A 182 24.27 35.20 -6.45
N GLY A 183 25.46 34.71 -6.13
CA GLY A 183 25.98 34.66 -4.76
C GLY A 183 27.47 34.39 -4.75
N GLY A 184 28.28 35.43 -4.56
CA GLY A 184 29.70 35.30 -4.31
C GLY A 184 30.36 36.64 -4.00
N GLY A 185 30.99 36.76 -2.83
CA GLY A 185 32.14 37.65 -2.62
C GLY A 185 31.99 38.81 -1.63
N SER A 186 32.08 38.50 -0.34
CA SER A 186 32.95 39.16 0.66
C SER A 186 33.39 40.64 0.52
N GLY A 187 33.07 41.44 1.56
CA GLY A 187 34.08 42.10 2.40
C GLY A 187 34.37 43.61 2.21
N GLY A 188 34.06 44.40 3.25
CA GLY A 188 34.99 45.38 3.83
C GLY A 188 34.83 46.88 3.50
N GLY A 189 34.62 47.69 4.55
CA GLY A 189 34.89 49.15 4.64
C GLY A 189 33.86 50.04 3.93
N GLY A 190 33.17 50.99 4.56
CA GLY A 190 33.66 52.06 5.45
C GLY A 190 33.52 53.40 4.70
N TYR A 191 33.08 54.47 5.39
CA TYR A 191 33.00 55.90 4.99
C TYR A 191 32.17 56.25 3.72
N GLY A 192 31.24 57.20 3.68
CA GLY A 192 30.83 58.32 4.53
C GLY A 192 30.16 59.35 3.60
N GLY A 193 29.23 60.17 4.12
CA GLY A 193 28.84 61.44 3.48
C GLY A 193 27.43 61.52 2.86
N GLY A 194 26.49 62.03 3.67
CA GLY A 194 25.68 63.22 3.38
C GLY A 194 24.86 63.33 2.09
N GLY A 195 23.55 63.53 2.27
CA GLY A 195 22.89 64.65 1.60
C GLY A 195 21.49 64.46 1.02
N TYR A 196 20.52 65.07 1.71
CA TYR A 196 19.36 65.85 1.20
C TYR A 196 18.48 65.22 0.10
N GLY A 197 17.26 64.79 0.41
CA GLY A 197 16.03 65.58 0.21
C GLY A 197 15.26 65.00 -0.98
N GLY A 198 13.93 64.89 -1.06
CA GLY A 198 12.80 65.36 -0.28
C GLY A 198 11.55 65.11 -1.15
N GLY A 199 10.38 64.93 -0.52
CA GLY A 199 9.06 64.91 -1.18
C GLY A 199 8.76 63.65 -2.00
N GLY A 200 7.61 63.00 -1.89
CA GLY A 200 6.35 63.36 -1.26
C GLY A 200 5.22 62.57 -1.95
N TYR A 201 4.15 62.36 -1.18
CA TYR A 201 2.76 62.13 -1.58
C TYR A 201 2.38 60.93 -2.48
N GLY A 202 1.55 60.04 -1.89
CA GLY A 202 0.19 59.90 -2.42
C GLY A 202 -0.43 58.49 -2.43
N GLY A 203 -1.24 58.19 -1.40
CA GLY A 203 -2.43 57.30 -1.44
C GLY A 203 -2.17 55.81 -1.64
N GLY A 204 -2.82 54.87 -0.96
CA GLY A 204 -3.99 54.87 -0.09
C GLY A 204 -4.49 53.42 -0.05
N ALA A 205 -5.00 52.99 1.12
CA ALA A 205 -5.88 51.85 1.46
C ALA A 205 -6.00 50.66 0.47
N GLY A 206 -5.92 49.39 0.85
CA GLY A 206 -6.11 48.71 2.14
C GLY A 206 -6.48 47.24 1.85
N GLY A 207 -6.56 46.41 2.91
CA GLY A 207 -7.24 45.11 2.87
C GLY A 207 -6.32 43.89 2.78
N GLY A 208 -6.23 43.14 3.88
CA GLY A 208 -5.46 41.91 3.99
C GLY A 208 -6.13 40.66 3.39
N GLY A 209 -5.41 39.55 3.40
CA GLY A 209 -5.93 38.23 3.02
C GLY A 209 -4.84 37.20 2.70
N TYR A 210 -4.50 36.43 3.73
CA TYR A 210 -3.87 35.09 3.80
C TYR A 210 -4.10 34.14 2.59
N GLY A 211 -3.10 33.32 2.27
CA GLY A 211 -3.29 32.12 1.42
C GLY A 211 -1.99 31.43 0.98
N GLY A 212 -1.64 30.31 1.62
CA GLY A 212 -0.41 29.55 1.40
C GLY A 212 -0.31 28.81 0.07
N GLY A 213 0.95 28.56 -0.34
CA GLY A 213 1.33 27.70 -1.45
C GLY A 213 2.30 26.62 -0.97
N SER A 214 1.84 25.38 -0.87
CA SER A 214 2.68 24.18 -0.80
C SER A 214 2.70 23.54 -2.18
N GLY A 215 3.89 23.46 -2.77
CA GLY A 215 4.14 22.74 -4.02
C GLY A 215 4.07 21.23 -3.81
N GLY A 216 3.23 20.57 -4.60
CA GLY A 216 3.22 19.12 -4.75
C GLY A 216 4.20 18.70 -5.85
N GLY A 217 5.33 18.12 -5.46
CA GLY A 217 6.20 17.35 -6.34
C GLY A 217 5.71 15.91 -6.41
N GLY A 218 5.07 15.55 -7.53
CA GLY A 218 4.75 14.18 -7.88
C GLY A 218 5.74 13.66 -8.92
N TYR A 219 6.59 12.72 -8.53
CA TYR A 219 7.38 11.88 -9.42
C TYR A 219 6.55 10.63 -9.75
N GLY A 220 5.99 10.62 -10.97
CA GLY A 220 5.45 9.43 -11.60
C GLY A 220 6.59 8.59 -12.17
N GLY A 221 6.58 7.30 -11.82
CA GLY A 221 7.47 6.29 -12.38
C GLY A 221 7.20 6.08 -13.87
N GLY A 222 8.29 6.02 -14.64
CA GLY A 222 8.30 5.60 -16.02
C GLY A 222 7.99 4.10 -16.13
N GLY A 223 6.92 3.80 -16.85
CA GLY A 223 6.66 2.50 -17.45
C GLY A 223 7.12 2.54 -18.90
N TYR A 224 8.19 1.81 -19.19
CA TYR A 224 8.63 1.48 -20.54
C TYR A 224 7.73 0.35 -21.05
N GLY A 225 6.86 0.68 -22.00
CA GLY A 225 6.16 -0.28 -22.84
C GLY A 225 6.55 -0.02 -24.28
N GLY A 226 7.52 -0.79 -24.79
CA GLY A 226 7.87 -0.81 -26.20
C GLY A 226 6.76 -1.48 -27.00
N GLY A 227 6.16 -0.74 -27.92
CA GLY A 227 5.28 -1.27 -28.96
C GLY A 227 5.86 -0.92 -30.32
N ALA A 228 6.48 -1.88 -30.98
CA ALA A 228 6.83 -1.78 -32.39
C ALA A 228 5.55 -1.91 -33.22
N GLY A 229 5.11 -0.80 -33.81
CA GLY A 229 4.06 -0.77 -34.84
C GLY A 229 4.69 -0.99 -36.21
N GLY A 230 4.28 -2.04 -36.90
CA GLY A 230 4.56 -2.27 -38.32
C GLY A 230 3.57 -1.52 -39.21
N TYR A 231 4.11 -0.74 -40.14
CA TYR A 231 3.37 0.11 -41.08
C TYR A 231 3.12 -0.66 -42.38
N GLY A 232 1.84 -0.77 -42.77
CA GLY A 232 1.42 -1.22 -44.09
C GLY A 232 1.69 -0.15 -45.16
N GLY A 233 2.32 -0.57 -46.25
CA GLY A 233 2.74 0.26 -47.36
C GLY A 233 1.61 0.78 -48.26
N GLY A 234 1.95 1.83 -48.99
CA GLY A 234 1.24 2.31 -50.17
C GLY A 234 2.26 2.98 -51.10
N GLY A 235 2.57 2.32 -52.21
CA GLY A 235 3.51 2.80 -53.22
C GLY A 235 2.84 3.55 -54.38
N GLY A 236 3.68 4.21 -55.17
CA GLY A 236 3.36 4.87 -56.45
C GLY A 236 3.75 6.35 -56.42
N GLY A 237 4.55 6.93 -57.31
CA GLY A 237 5.20 6.49 -58.54
C GLY A 237 5.58 7.75 -59.36
N GLY A 238 6.68 7.70 -60.11
CA GLY A 238 7.15 8.72 -61.08
C GLY A 238 8.12 9.75 -60.47
N GLY A 239 9.43 9.74 -60.81
CA GLY A 239 10.03 10.32 -62.03
C GLY A 239 10.08 11.85 -61.85
N TYR A 240 11.18 12.60 -61.88
CA TYR A 240 12.17 12.82 -62.96
C TYR A 240 13.40 13.59 -62.41
N GLY A 241 14.60 13.31 -62.95
CA GLY A 241 15.58 14.37 -63.27
C GLY A 241 16.67 14.76 -62.26
N GLY A 242 17.81 14.04 -62.31
CA GLY A 242 19.16 14.57 -62.54
C GLY A 242 19.82 15.57 -61.57
N GLY A 243 21.02 15.21 -61.07
CA GLY A 243 22.03 16.17 -60.62
C GLY A 243 22.89 15.67 -59.47
N GLY A 244 24.12 15.26 -59.77
CA GLY A 244 25.06 14.65 -58.82
C GLY A 244 25.58 15.58 -57.71
N GLY A 245 26.02 14.95 -56.62
CA GLY A 245 26.72 15.57 -55.50
C GLY A 245 27.17 14.48 -54.52
N ASP A 246 28.44 14.12 -54.63
CA ASP A 246 29.17 13.16 -53.79
C ASP A 246 29.21 13.60 -52.31
N GLY A 247 29.12 12.65 -51.40
CA GLY A 247 29.02 12.91 -49.96
C GLY A 247 28.70 11.67 -49.15
N GLY A 248 29.62 10.70 -49.14
CA GLY A 248 29.46 9.45 -48.40
C GLY A 248 29.27 9.64 -46.90
N ALA A 249 28.14 9.14 -46.37
CA ALA A 249 27.98 8.79 -44.98
C ALA A 249 27.96 7.25 -44.86
N ARG A 250 29.05 6.69 -44.33
CA ARG A 250 29.18 5.26 -44.02
C ARG A 250 28.23 4.90 -42.89
N ASN A 251 27.23 4.06 -43.18
CA ASN A 251 26.29 3.54 -42.21
C ASN A 251 26.90 2.30 -41.53
N HIS A 252 27.29 2.41 -40.26
CA HIS A 252 27.72 1.27 -39.45
C HIS A 252 26.50 0.61 -38.80
N SER A 253 25.82 -0.29 -39.52
CA SER A 253 24.98 -1.31 -38.87
C SER A 253 25.72 -2.64 -38.87
N VAL A 254 25.86 -3.24 -37.69
CA VAL A 254 26.60 -4.49 -37.42
C VAL A 254 25.80 -5.73 -37.84
N TRP A 255 24.62 -5.56 -38.42
CA TRP A 255 23.73 -6.64 -38.84
C TRP A 255 23.49 -6.57 -40.34
N SER A 256 23.58 -7.72 -40.99
CA SER A 256 23.28 -7.87 -42.41
C SER A 256 21.78 -7.76 -42.65
N THR A 257 21.41 -7.29 -43.85
CA THR A 257 20.01 -7.14 -44.26
C THR A 257 19.23 -8.46 -44.19
N ALA A 258 19.93 -9.60 -44.33
CA ALA A 258 19.34 -10.94 -44.22
C ALA A 258 18.94 -11.29 -42.78
N GLU A 259 19.75 -10.93 -41.78
CA GLU A 259 19.46 -11.19 -40.35
C GLU A 259 18.27 -10.36 -39.85
N LEU A 260 18.11 -9.14 -40.36
CA LEU A 260 16.94 -8.30 -40.08
C LEU A 260 15.65 -8.88 -40.66
N GLN A 261 15.73 -9.60 -41.77
CA GLN A 261 14.58 -10.18 -42.45
C GLN A 261 14.11 -11.48 -41.79
N GLU A 262 15.04 -12.24 -41.19
CA GLU A 262 14.75 -13.43 -40.40
C GLU A 262 14.09 -13.09 -39.05
N ALA A 263 14.48 -11.98 -38.41
CA ALA A 263 13.87 -11.50 -37.16
C ALA A 263 12.41 -11.04 -37.33
N VAL A 264 12.02 -10.61 -38.53
CA VAL A 264 10.64 -10.19 -38.86
C VAL A 264 9.73 -11.40 -39.16
N ALA A 265 10.31 -12.58 -39.43
CA ALA A 265 9.57 -13.80 -39.73
C ALA A 265 9.17 -14.63 -38.50
N ALA A 266 9.58 -14.23 -37.28
CA ALA A 266 9.18 -14.92 -36.06
C ALA A 266 7.66 -14.71 -35.79
N PRO A 267 6.87 -15.78 -35.61
CA PRO A 267 5.45 -15.63 -35.32
C PRO A 267 5.25 -14.93 -33.97
N ALA A 268 4.31 -13.98 -33.92
CA ALA A 268 3.92 -13.29 -32.69
C ALA A 268 3.51 -14.32 -31.61
N PRO A 269 3.91 -14.12 -30.34
CA PRO A 269 3.47 -15.01 -29.26
C PRO A 269 1.93 -15.01 -29.20
N PRO A 270 1.30 -16.18 -29.00
CA PRO A 270 -0.14 -16.28 -29.01
C PRO A 270 -0.76 -15.36 -27.93
N PRO A 271 -1.96 -14.81 -28.16
CA PRO A 271 -2.67 -14.01 -27.16
C PRO A 271 -2.84 -14.80 -25.86
N ILE A 272 -2.52 -14.18 -24.73
CA ILE A 272 -2.70 -14.78 -23.41
C ILE A 272 -4.20 -14.89 -23.12
N ASP A 273 -4.74 -16.11 -23.16
CA ASP A 273 -6.11 -16.39 -22.72
C ASP A 273 -6.18 -16.44 -21.18
N TRP A 274 -6.63 -15.34 -20.59
CA TRP A 274 -6.77 -15.19 -19.14
C TRP A 274 -7.86 -16.09 -18.53
N ASN A 275 -8.84 -16.53 -19.32
CA ASN A 275 -9.88 -17.45 -18.85
C ASN A 275 -9.36 -18.88 -18.81
N ASP A 276 -8.60 -19.30 -19.82
CA ASP A 276 -7.92 -20.60 -19.85
C ASP A 276 -6.85 -20.71 -18.76
N ILE A 277 -6.10 -19.63 -18.48
CA ILE A 277 -5.13 -19.61 -17.38
C ILE A 277 -5.81 -19.75 -16.02
N ARG A 278 -6.97 -19.11 -15.82
CA ARG A 278 -7.76 -19.24 -14.57
C ARG A 278 -8.35 -20.63 -14.41
N GLN A 279 -8.89 -21.22 -15.47
CA GLN A 279 -9.44 -22.58 -15.44
C GLN A 279 -8.36 -23.65 -15.28
N ASN A 280 -7.14 -23.40 -15.77
CA ASN A 280 -6.04 -24.35 -15.71
C ASN A 280 -5.04 -24.03 -14.58
N LYS A 281 -5.30 -23.07 -13.69
CA LYS A 281 -4.38 -22.69 -12.60
C LYS A 281 -3.93 -23.91 -11.81
N ASP A 282 -4.87 -24.75 -11.38
CA ASP A 282 -4.56 -25.95 -10.60
C ASP A 282 -3.75 -26.98 -11.41
N LYS A 283 -3.99 -27.06 -12.72
CA LYS A 283 -3.21 -27.92 -13.63
C LYS A 283 -1.79 -27.40 -13.82
N TYR A 284 -1.62 -26.10 -13.99
CA TYR A 284 -0.30 -25.47 -14.11
C TYR A 284 0.50 -25.57 -12.81
N GLU A 285 -0.14 -25.38 -11.66
CA GLU A 285 0.49 -25.60 -10.36
C GLU A 285 0.87 -27.07 -10.18
N ALA A 286 -0.02 -28.02 -10.51
CA ALA A 286 0.29 -29.44 -10.46
C ALA A 286 1.44 -29.82 -11.39
N LEU A 287 1.49 -29.25 -12.60
CA LEU A 287 2.57 -29.50 -13.56
C LEU A 287 3.90 -28.90 -13.08
N LYS A 288 3.88 -27.67 -12.57
CA LYS A 288 5.07 -26.97 -12.03
C LYS A 288 5.74 -27.75 -10.90
N TRP A 289 4.94 -28.40 -10.05
CA TRP A 289 5.44 -29.11 -8.87
C TRP A 289 5.42 -30.64 -9.01
N LYS A 290 5.13 -31.16 -10.21
CA LYS A 290 5.03 -32.61 -10.46
C LYS A 290 6.32 -33.34 -10.12
N ASP A 291 7.46 -32.76 -10.49
CA ASP A 291 8.79 -33.36 -10.31
C ASP A 291 9.48 -32.87 -9.02
N ALA A 292 8.74 -32.22 -8.11
CA ALA A 292 9.30 -31.74 -6.85
C ALA A 292 9.69 -32.93 -5.94
N PRO A 293 10.90 -32.94 -5.35
CA PRO A 293 11.33 -34.00 -4.45
C PRO A 293 10.40 -34.17 -3.25
N LEU A 294 10.19 -35.39 -2.78
CA LEU A 294 9.38 -35.66 -1.59
C LEU A 294 9.97 -35.00 -0.35
N LEU A 295 9.12 -34.30 0.41
CA LEU A 295 9.51 -33.66 1.67
C LEU A 295 9.41 -34.63 2.84
N LYS A 296 10.49 -34.72 3.62
CA LYS A 296 10.40 -35.26 4.97
C LYS A 296 9.92 -34.13 5.88
N LYS A 297 8.79 -34.34 6.56
CA LYS A 297 8.17 -33.34 7.43
C LYS A 297 8.35 -33.62 8.92
N ASN A 298 8.20 -34.88 9.33
CA ASN A 298 8.30 -35.23 10.74
C ASN A 298 9.74 -35.57 11.14
N PHE A 299 10.26 -34.76 12.06
CA PHE A 299 11.56 -34.87 12.72
C PHE A 299 11.43 -34.96 14.24
N TYR A 300 10.21 -34.92 14.76
CA TYR A 300 9.93 -34.96 16.19
C TYR A 300 9.96 -36.39 16.70
N THR A 301 10.75 -36.60 17.75
CA THR A 301 10.72 -37.81 18.56
C THR A 301 10.44 -37.36 19.98
N GLU A 302 9.28 -37.76 20.51
CA GLU A 302 8.87 -37.37 21.86
C GLU A 302 9.82 -38.01 22.89
N ALA A 303 10.37 -37.18 23.78
CA ALA A 303 11.20 -37.66 24.88
C ALA A 303 10.39 -38.49 25.88
N GLU A 304 11.02 -39.49 26.48
CA GLU A 304 10.37 -40.37 27.47
C GLU A 304 9.80 -39.59 28.66
N SER A 305 10.51 -38.54 29.12
CA SER A 305 10.03 -37.66 30.19
C SER A 305 8.79 -36.84 29.84
N VAL A 306 8.49 -36.66 28.55
CA VAL A 306 7.33 -35.94 28.02
C VAL A 306 6.19 -36.93 27.73
N SER A 307 6.51 -38.12 27.23
CA SER A 307 5.51 -39.14 26.89
C SER A 307 4.74 -39.65 28.13
N VAL A 308 5.38 -39.70 29.30
CA VAL A 308 4.76 -40.10 30.57
C VAL A 308 3.80 -39.06 31.16
N LEU A 309 3.82 -37.80 30.69
CA LEU A 309 2.97 -36.74 31.24
C LEU A 309 1.49 -37.02 30.96
N THR A 310 0.66 -36.91 31.99
CA THR A 310 -0.79 -36.98 31.88
C THR A 310 -1.36 -35.72 31.22
N ALA A 311 -2.59 -35.82 30.70
CA ALA A 311 -3.26 -34.67 30.10
C ALA A 311 -3.51 -33.54 31.13
N GLU A 312 -3.75 -33.90 32.39
CA GLU A 312 -3.96 -32.97 33.50
C GLU A 312 -2.68 -32.19 33.80
N GLU A 313 -1.53 -32.87 33.95
CA GLU A 313 -0.23 -32.23 34.16
C GLU A 313 0.16 -31.30 33.00
N VAL A 314 -0.14 -31.69 31.76
CA VAL A 314 0.12 -30.83 30.59
C VAL A 314 -0.76 -29.59 30.62
N CYS A 315 -2.04 -29.72 30.97
CA CYS A 315 -2.97 -28.59 31.09
C CYS A 315 -2.55 -27.64 32.21
N GLU A 316 -2.16 -28.17 33.37
CA GLU A 316 -1.65 -27.39 34.49
C GLU A 316 -0.36 -26.65 34.12
N TRP A 317 0.60 -27.35 33.51
CA TRP A 317 1.85 -26.74 33.06
C TRP A 317 1.60 -25.62 32.05
N ARG A 318 0.71 -25.82 31.07
CA ARG A 318 0.32 -24.78 30.10
C ARG A 318 -0.27 -23.55 30.79
N LYS A 319 -1.13 -23.76 31.79
CA LYS A 319 -1.73 -22.67 32.57
C LYS A 319 -0.66 -21.87 33.32
N GLU A 320 0.25 -22.56 34.02
CA GLU A 320 1.32 -21.93 34.81
C GLU A 320 2.36 -21.19 33.94
N ASN A 321 2.63 -21.69 32.73
CA ASN A 321 3.65 -21.12 31.84
C ASN A 321 3.05 -20.04 30.92
N ASN A 322 2.47 -19.01 31.54
CA ASN A 322 1.84 -17.86 30.88
C ASN A 322 0.56 -18.23 30.10
N ASN A 323 -0.32 -19.07 30.67
CA ASN A 323 -1.62 -19.39 30.08
C ASN A 323 -1.54 -19.80 28.60
N ILE A 324 -0.70 -20.79 28.29
CA ILE A 324 -0.56 -21.32 26.93
C ILE A 324 -1.88 -21.94 26.50
N PHE A 325 -2.45 -21.42 25.42
CA PHE A 325 -3.61 -22.00 24.75
C PHE A 325 -3.17 -22.62 23.43
N VAL A 326 -3.64 -23.83 23.15
CA VAL A 326 -3.30 -24.55 21.92
C VAL A 326 -4.57 -25.07 21.28
N ASP A 327 -4.72 -24.84 19.98
CA ASP A 327 -5.85 -25.31 19.20
C ASP A 327 -5.41 -25.87 17.85
N ASP A 328 -6.02 -26.96 17.42
CA ASP A 328 -5.89 -27.47 16.06
C ASP A 328 -6.98 -26.82 15.21
N LEU A 329 -6.60 -26.04 14.20
CA LEU A 329 -7.54 -25.29 13.36
C LEU A 329 -8.29 -26.17 12.33
N LYS A 330 -8.14 -27.49 12.40
CA LYS A 330 -9.03 -28.44 11.73
C LYS A 330 -10.46 -28.38 12.27
N GLU A 331 -11.41 -28.88 11.48
CA GLU A 331 -12.80 -29.03 11.91
C GLU A 331 -12.91 -29.95 13.13
N GLU A 332 -13.93 -29.77 13.98
CA GLU A 332 -14.04 -30.44 15.29
C GLU A 332 -13.99 -31.97 15.23
N GLY A 333 -14.38 -32.58 14.11
CA GLY A 333 -14.30 -34.03 13.89
C GLY A 333 -12.94 -34.57 13.40
N GLU A 334 -12.01 -33.69 13.01
CA GLU A 334 -10.71 -34.06 12.42
C GLU A 334 -9.49 -33.59 13.24
N LYS A 335 -9.74 -33.03 14.43
CA LYS A 335 -8.68 -32.50 15.30
C LYS A 335 -7.67 -33.61 15.65
N ARG A 336 -6.40 -33.29 15.51
CA ARG A 336 -5.28 -34.17 15.83
C ARG A 336 -4.96 -34.10 17.32
N SER A 337 -4.20 -35.10 17.78
CA SER A 337 -3.54 -35.01 19.08
C SER A 337 -2.48 -33.91 19.04
N ILE A 338 -2.57 -32.97 19.98
CA ILE A 338 -1.64 -31.84 20.09
C ILE A 338 -0.36 -32.33 20.78
N PRO A 339 0.84 -32.14 20.18
CA PRO A 339 2.10 -32.48 20.82
C PRO A 339 2.26 -31.82 22.19
N LYS A 340 2.74 -32.59 23.17
CA LYS A 340 2.99 -32.10 24.54
C LYS A 340 4.17 -31.12 24.55
N PRO A 341 4.19 -30.13 25.46
CA PRO A 341 5.26 -29.14 25.50
C PRO A 341 6.59 -29.76 25.97
N CYS A 342 7.69 -29.35 25.33
CA CYS A 342 9.05 -29.64 25.79
C CYS A 342 9.45 -28.62 26.88
N ARG A 343 9.71 -29.09 28.10
CA ARG A 343 10.03 -28.26 29.28
C ARG A 343 11.52 -27.91 29.34
N THR A 344 12.37 -28.71 28.70
CA THR A 344 13.82 -28.50 28.61
C THR A 344 14.29 -28.50 27.16
N PHE A 345 15.49 -27.97 26.89
CA PHE A 345 16.10 -28.04 25.56
C PHE A 345 16.42 -29.47 25.13
N LEU A 346 16.84 -30.33 26.07
CA LEU A 346 17.16 -31.73 25.81
C LEU A 346 15.93 -32.49 25.29
N GLU A 347 14.76 -32.27 25.90
CA GLU A 347 13.51 -32.92 25.47
C GLU A 347 13.16 -32.62 23.99
N ALA A 348 13.58 -31.47 23.45
CA ALA A 348 13.35 -31.11 22.05
C ALA A 348 14.53 -31.47 21.12
N PHE A 349 15.77 -31.38 21.61
CA PHE A 349 16.97 -31.34 20.77
C PHE A 349 18.06 -32.36 21.12
N GLN A 350 17.77 -33.36 21.95
CA GLN A 350 18.75 -34.41 22.30
C GLN A 350 19.39 -35.09 21.08
N LEU A 351 18.66 -35.25 19.98
CA LEU A 351 19.16 -35.85 18.74
C LEU A 351 20.00 -34.91 17.87
N TYR A 352 20.14 -33.64 18.26
CA TYR A 352 20.79 -32.58 17.48
C TYR A 352 21.89 -31.89 18.31
N PRO A 353 23.05 -32.55 18.50
CA PRO A 353 24.11 -32.07 19.39
C PRO A 353 24.65 -30.68 19.00
N GLU A 354 24.81 -30.38 17.70
CA GLU A 354 25.23 -29.04 17.26
C GLU A 354 24.25 -27.94 17.71
N ILE A 355 22.94 -28.22 17.79
CA ILE A 355 21.96 -27.25 18.30
C ILE A 355 22.13 -27.07 19.81
N MET A 356 22.33 -28.16 20.56
CA MET A 356 22.59 -28.10 21.99
C MET A 356 23.87 -27.32 22.31
N ASP A 357 24.97 -27.57 21.60
CA ASP A 357 26.23 -26.83 21.75
C ASP A 357 26.04 -25.33 21.51
N ASN A 358 25.22 -24.96 20.52
CA ASN A 358 24.90 -23.56 20.26
C ASN A 358 24.08 -22.94 21.41
N ILE A 359 23.09 -23.66 21.95
CA ILE A 359 22.25 -23.20 23.07
C ILE A 359 23.10 -22.99 24.33
N GLU A 360 23.98 -23.93 24.65
CA GLU A 360 24.91 -23.85 25.79
C GLU A 360 25.88 -22.68 25.64
N ARG A 361 26.46 -22.48 24.45
CA ARG A 361 27.36 -21.37 24.15
C ARG A 361 26.69 -20.00 24.29
N VAL A 362 25.41 -19.89 23.93
CA VAL A 362 24.63 -18.65 24.08
C VAL A 362 24.22 -18.44 25.55
N GLY A 363 24.21 -19.50 26.38
CA GLY A 363 23.98 -19.43 27.81
C GLY A 363 22.50 -19.43 28.21
N PHE A 364 21.61 -20.01 27.39
CA PHE A 364 20.20 -20.12 27.78
C PHE A 364 19.98 -21.24 28.80
N VAL A 365 19.29 -20.89 29.89
CA VAL A 365 19.03 -21.82 31.00
C VAL A 365 17.78 -22.67 30.77
N LYS A 366 16.72 -22.08 30.23
CA LYS A 366 15.44 -22.77 29.98
C LYS A 366 14.73 -22.24 28.73
N PRO A 367 13.93 -23.07 28.04
CA PRO A 367 13.10 -22.60 26.94
C PRO A 367 12.02 -21.62 27.40
N THR A 368 11.61 -20.73 26.50
CA THR A 368 10.44 -19.86 26.74
C THR A 368 9.14 -20.62 26.48
N PRO A 369 7.99 -20.17 27.02
CA PRO A 369 6.72 -20.89 26.82
C PRO A 369 6.34 -21.11 25.35
N ILE A 370 6.58 -20.12 24.48
CA ILE A 370 6.30 -20.24 23.04
C ILE A 370 7.23 -21.24 22.35
N GLN A 371 8.48 -21.35 22.82
CA GLN A 371 9.43 -22.34 22.33
C GLN A 371 9.04 -23.74 22.78
N SER A 372 8.75 -23.92 24.06
CA SER A 372 8.35 -25.20 24.66
C SER A 372 7.19 -25.86 23.94
N GLN A 373 6.17 -25.09 23.55
CA GLN A 373 5.01 -25.63 22.83
C GLN A 373 5.18 -25.58 21.31
N GLY A 374 5.92 -24.60 20.77
CA GLY A 374 6.10 -24.41 19.32
C GLY A 374 7.07 -25.40 18.67
N TRP A 375 8.13 -25.81 19.37
CA TRP A 375 9.10 -26.78 18.83
C TRP A 375 8.50 -28.16 18.53
N PRO A 376 7.78 -28.84 19.45
CA PRO A 376 7.23 -30.16 19.15
C PRO A 376 6.22 -30.12 17.99
N VAL A 377 5.48 -29.01 17.84
CA VAL A 377 4.59 -28.76 16.69
C VAL A 377 5.37 -28.54 15.39
N SER A 378 6.42 -27.72 15.42
CA SER A 378 7.22 -27.44 14.22
C SER A 378 8.03 -28.68 13.80
N LEU A 379 8.58 -29.42 14.75
CA LEU A 379 9.36 -30.62 14.47
C LEU A 379 8.48 -31.78 13.99
N SER A 380 7.19 -31.82 14.35
CA SER A 380 6.28 -32.85 13.82
C SER A 380 5.92 -32.63 12.35
N GLY A 381 6.32 -31.49 11.78
CA GLY A 381 6.12 -31.15 10.38
C GLY A 381 4.81 -30.43 10.09
N GLU A 382 4.12 -30.01 11.14
CA GLU A 382 2.85 -29.30 11.04
C GLU A 382 3.05 -27.80 10.86
N ASP A 383 2.11 -27.15 10.18
CA ASP A 383 2.08 -25.69 10.08
C ASP A 383 1.78 -25.09 11.46
N LEU A 384 2.47 -24.01 11.82
CA LEU A 384 2.38 -23.40 13.16
C LEU A 384 1.93 -21.95 13.05
N ILE A 385 0.97 -21.57 13.89
CA ILE A 385 0.64 -20.17 14.18
C ILE A 385 1.08 -19.89 15.61
N ALA A 386 2.10 -19.07 15.77
CA ALA A 386 2.69 -18.74 17.06
C ALA A 386 2.39 -17.29 17.45
N ILE A 387 1.46 -17.12 18.40
CA ILE A 387 1.03 -15.81 18.88
C ILE A 387 1.59 -15.59 20.28
N ALA A 388 2.50 -14.62 20.40
CA ALA A 388 3.11 -14.26 21.67
C ALA A 388 3.64 -12.83 21.60
N GLN A 389 3.80 -12.16 22.74
CA GLN A 389 4.35 -10.81 22.78
C GLN A 389 5.78 -10.71 22.20
N THR A 390 6.22 -9.51 21.84
CA THR A 390 7.61 -9.28 21.40
C THR A 390 8.60 -9.62 22.52
N GLY A 391 9.78 -10.15 22.18
CA GLY A 391 10.81 -10.52 23.16
C GLY A 391 10.58 -11.86 23.88
N THR A 392 9.54 -12.62 23.54
CA THR A 392 9.24 -13.95 24.14
C THR A 392 10.01 -15.11 23.50
N GLY A 393 10.97 -14.83 22.61
CA GLY A 393 11.80 -15.86 21.98
C GLY A 393 11.19 -16.54 20.74
N LYS A 394 10.20 -15.91 20.08
CA LYS A 394 9.57 -16.42 18.83
C LYS A 394 10.58 -16.75 17.73
N THR A 395 11.64 -15.95 17.60
CA THR A 395 12.68 -16.14 16.58
C THR A 395 13.32 -17.53 16.66
N LEU A 396 13.72 -17.98 17.86
CA LEU A 396 14.29 -19.33 18.03
C LEU A 396 13.23 -20.43 17.99
N ALA A 397 11.95 -20.09 18.19
CA ALA A 397 10.85 -21.04 18.05
C ALA A 397 10.73 -21.54 16.59
N TYR A 398 11.05 -20.71 15.58
CA TYR A 398 11.04 -21.12 14.17
C TYR A 398 12.44 -21.39 13.59
N LEU A 399 13.51 -20.72 14.05
CA LEU A 399 14.85 -20.92 13.46
C LEU A 399 15.41 -22.32 13.73
N LEU A 400 15.36 -22.79 14.99
CA LEU A 400 15.98 -24.07 15.36
C LEU A 400 15.30 -25.27 14.68
N PRO A 401 13.95 -25.40 14.69
CA PRO A 401 13.28 -26.44 13.91
C PRO A 401 13.54 -26.29 12.41
N GLY A 402 13.66 -25.06 11.90
CA GLY A 402 13.96 -24.82 10.51
C GLY A 402 15.34 -25.33 10.07
N PHE A 403 16.37 -25.24 10.92
CA PHE A 403 17.69 -25.82 10.63
C PHE A 403 17.63 -27.35 10.51
N ILE A 404 16.92 -28.00 11.44
CA ILE A 404 16.67 -29.45 11.44
C ILE A 404 15.89 -29.84 10.20
N HIS A 405 14.83 -29.09 9.87
CA HIS A 405 14.01 -29.32 8.70
C HIS A 405 14.85 -29.31 7.43
N MET A 406 15.68 -28.28 7.22
CA MET A 406 16.53 -28.18 6.02
C MET A 406 17.54 -29.33 5.91
N ASP A 407 18.11 -29.78 7.02
CA ASP A 407 19.11 -30.86 7.08
C ASP A 407 18.50 -32.22 6.78
N GLY A 408 17.27 -32.44 7.26
CA GLY A 408 16.55 -33.69 7.06
C GLY A 408 15.85 -33.85 5.70
N GLN A 409 16.00 -32.91 4.76
CA GLN A 409 15.40 -33.04 3.42
C GLN A 409 16.13 -34.04 2.54
N THR A 410 15.37 -34.69 1.66
CA THR A 410 15.82 -35.77 0.77
C THR A 410 16.82 -35.30 -0.28
N LEU A 411 16.64 -34.07 -0.81
CA LEU A 411 17.55 -33.48 -1.78
C LEU A 411 18.80 -32.91 -1.08
N PRO A 412 20.02 -33.38 -1.42
CA PRO A 412 21.25 -32.87 -0.84
C PRO A 412 21.43 -31.37 -1.07
N ARG A 413 22.01 -30.67 -0.09
CA ARG A 413 22.24 -29.21 -0.14
C ARG A 413 22.92 -28.73 -1.43
N ALA A 414 23.92 -29.47 -1.92
CA ALA A 414 24.67 -29.10 -3.12
C ALA A 414 23.86 -29.14 -4.42
N GLU A 415 22.76 -29.90 -4.43
CA GLU A 415 21.86 -30.06 -5.58
C GLU A 415 20.67 -29.09 -5.51
N ARG A 416 20.54 -28.34 -4.42
CA ARG A 416 19.49 -27.32 -4.27
C ARG A 416 19.85 -26.10 -5.10
N GLY A 417 18.99 -25.75 -6.06
CA GLY A 417 19.14 -24.57 -6.91
C GLY A 417 18.84 -23.23 -6.22
N GLY A 418 18.64 -23.22 -4.90
CA GLY A 418 18.23 -22.05 -4.13
C GLY A 418 18.16 -22.31 -2.62
N PRO A 419 17.65 -21.36 -1.82
CA PRO A 419 17.53 -21.51 -0.38
C PRO A 419 16.52 -22.60 0.01
N GLY A 420 16.78 -23.26 1.15
CA GLY A 420 15.87 -24.22 1.76
C GLY A 420 14.86 -23.57 2.71
N MET A 421 15.23 -22.41 3.28
CA MET A 421 14.41 -21.64 4.22
C MET A 421 14.25 -20.19 3.75
N LEU A 422 13.02 -19.68 3.88
CA LEU A 422 12.70 -18.27 3.67
C LEU A 422 12.00 -17.70 4.91
N VAL A 423 12.51 -16.59 5.43
CA VAL A 423 11.88 -15.79 6.49
C VAL A 423 11.47 -14.44 5.90
N LEU A 424 10.16 -14.17 5.87
CA LEU A 424 9.61 -12.87 5.50
C LEU A 424 9.32 -12.05 6.74
N THR A 425 9.72 -10.79 6.73
CA THR A 425 9.54 -9.85 7.85
C THR A 425 9.23 -8.45 7.32
N PRO A 426 8.45 -7.62 8.05
CA PRO A 426 7.93 -6.36 7.50
C PRO A 426 8.99 -5.26 7.32
N THR A 427 10.02 -5.20 8.16
CA THR A 427 10.97 -4.07 8.15
C THR A 427 12.42 -4.54 8.00
N ARG A 428 13.26 -3.65 7.44
CA ARG A 428 14.69 -3.92 7.25
C ARG A 428 15.37 -4.18 8.59
N GLU A 429 15.03 -3.40 9.60
CA GLU A 429 15.63 -3.45 10.93
C GLU A 429 15.36 -4.82 11.59
N LEU A 430 14.13 -5.34 11.45
CA LEU A 430 13.79 -6.68 11.93
C LEU A 430 14.50 -7.77 11.12
N ALA A 431 14.61 -7.61 9.80
CA ALA A 431 15.35 -8.55 8.95
C ALA A 431 16.83 -8.67 9.37
N LEU A 432 17.48 -7.55 9.67
CA LEU A 432 18.85 -7.51 10.16
C LEU A 432 18.98 -8.11 11.56
N GLN A 433 17.99 -7.88 12.44
CA GLN A 433 17.96 -8.47 13.77
C GLN A 433 17.83 -10.00 13.71
N ILE A 434 16.94 -10.52 12.86
CA ILE A 434 16.77 -11.96 12.65
C ILE A 434 18.03 -12.56 12.03
N GLU A 435 18.69 -11.87 11.10
CA GLU A 435 19.95 -12.34 10.51
C GLU A 435 21.07 -12.39 11.54
N THR A 436 21.19 -11.36 12.37
CA THR A 436 22.16 -11.33 13.47
C THR A 436 21.89 -12.47 14.46
N GLU A 437 20.62 -12.74 14.79
CA GLU A 437 20.25 -13.84 15.65
C GLU A 437 20.56 -15.20 15.01
N CYS A 438 20.20 -15.39 13.74
CA CYS A 438 20.48 -16.60 12.95
C CYS A 438 21.98 -16.90 12.92
N SER A 439 22.80 -15.89 12.66
CA SER A 439 24.27 -15.99 12.59
C SER A 439 24.94 -16.38 13.92
N LYS A 440 24.24 -16.29 15.06
CA LYS A 440 24.75 -16.80 16.34
C LYS A 440 24.79 -18.31 16.39
N TYR A 441 23.98 -19.02 15.60
CA TYR A 441 23.86 -20.48 15.63
C TYR A 441 24.57 -21.06 14.41
N ARG A 442 25.61 -21.88 14.64
CA ARG A 442 26.31 -22.56 13.55
C ARG A 442 25.75 -23.97 13.43
N TYR A 443 25.15 -24.30 12.29
CA TYR A 443 24.61 -25.63 12.04
C TYR A 443 24.96 -26.07 10.62
N LYS A 444 25.75 -27.15 10.48
CA LYS A 444 26.16 -27.75 9.19
C LYS A 444 26.71 -26.76 8.14
N GLY A 445 27.26 -25.62 8.58
CA GLY A 445 27.77 -24.57 7.72
C GLY A 445 26.72 -23.88 6.85
N TYR A 446 25.44 -23.83 7.26
CA TYR A 446 24.41 -23.06 6.56
C TYR A 446 24.75 -21.57 6.52
N LYS A 447 24.44 -20.94 5.38
CA LYS A 447 24.68 -19.53 5.12
C LYS A 447 23.35 -18.78 5.03
N SER A 448 23.21 -17.73 5.84
CA SER A 448 22.09 -16.79 5.78
C SER A 448 22.46 -15.53 5.01
N VAL A 449 21.46 -14.91 4.38
CA VAL A 449 21.57 -13.57 3.80
C VAL A 449 20.33 -12.75 4.13
N CYS A 450 20.55 -11.45 4.38
CA CYS A 450 19.48 -10.47 4.59
C CYS A 450 19.20 -9.69 3.29
N ILE A 451 17.96 -9.68 2.81
CA ILE A 451 17.53 -9.06 1.55
C ILE A 451 16.47 -7.99 1.82
N TYR A 452 16.79 -6.72 1.58
CA TYR A 452 15.89 -5.61 1.88
C TYR A 452 16.13 -4.39 0.99
N GLY A 453 15.10 -3.53 0.86
CA GLY A 453 15.13 -2.28 0.10
C GLY A 453 15.96 -1.16 0.76
N GLY A 454 16.43 -0.19 -0.02
CA GLY A 454 17.23 0.93 0.48
C GLY A 454 18.69 0.61 0.85
N GLY A 455 19.14 -0.64 0.69
CA GLY A 455 20.55 -1.05 0.79
C GLY A 455 21.18 -1.39 -0.56
N ASP A 456 22.48 -1.73 -0.56
CA ASP A 456 23.25 -2.09 -1.76
C ASP A 456 22.66 -3.31 -2.47
N ARG A 457 21.92 -3.04 -3.55
CA ARG A 457 21.31 -4.07 -4.39
C ARG A 457 22.36 -4.97 -5.04
N ARG A 458 23.47 -4.41 -5.50
CA ARG A 458 24.50 -5.17 -6.22
C ARG A 458 25.21 -6.13 -5.27
N GLY A 459 25.51 -5.67 -4.05
CA GLY A 459 26.04 -6.51 -2.97
C GLY A 459 25.10 -7.67 -2.62
N GLN A 460 23.81 -7.39 -2.42
CA GLN A 460 22.82 -8.45 -2.15
C GLN A 460 22.72 -9.49 -3.28
N ILE A 461 22.72 -9.05 -4.55
CA ILE A 461 22.73 -9.96 -5.71
C ILE A 461 23.98 -10.84 -5.72
N LYS A 462 25.16 -10.26 -5.44
CA LYS A 462 26.41 -11.01 -5.39
C LYS A 462 26.37 -12.10 -4.30
N MET A 463 25.82 -11.78 -3.12
CA MET A 463 25.67 -12.76 -2.04
C MET A 463 24.73 -13.90 -2.42
N VAL A 464 23.55 -13.59 -2.97
CA VAL A 464 22.59 -14.61 -3.42
C VAL A 464 23.23 -15.53 -4.47
N LYS A 465 23.95 -14.96 -5.46
CA LYS A 465 24.64 -15.73 -6.51
C LYS A 465 25.78 -16.61 -5.99
N SER A 466 26.32 -16.32 -4.81
CA SER A 466 27.38 -17.14 -4.20
C SER A 466 26.86 -18.43 -3.54
N GLY A 467 25.53 -18.64 -3.53
CA GLY A 467 24.87 -19.76 -2.89
C GLY A 467 24.53 -19.45 -1.43
N VAL A 468 23.24 -19.49 -1.12
CA VAL A 468 22.68 -19.20 0.22
C VAL A 468 21.63 -20.24 0.56
N ASP A 469 21.54 -20.61 1.83
CA ASP A 469 20.62 -21.65 2.31
C ASP A 469 19.39 -21.06 2.99
N ILE A 470 19.59 -19.92 3.66
CA ILE A 470 18.56 -19.19 4.40
C ILE A 470 18.47 -17.78 3.86
N VAL A 471 17.27 -17.38 3.46
CA VAL A 471 16.98 -15.99 3.08
C VAL A 471 16.09 -15.36 4.13
N ILE A 472 16.50 -14.20 4.63
CA ILE A 472 15.69 -13.36 5.52
C ILE A 472 15.42 -12.08 4.76
N ALA A 473 14.16 -11.75 4.50
CA ALA A 473 13.86 -10.69 3.55
C ALA A 473 12.64 -9.84 3.87
N THR A 474 12.67 -8.59 3.40
CA THR A 474 11.46 -7.78 3.24
C THR A 474 10.80 -8.06 1.88
N PRO A 475 9.46 -8.16 1.80
CA PRO A 475 8.77 -8.61 0.58
C PRO A 475 9.10 -7.81 -0.69
N GLY A 476 9.30 -6.49 -0.57
CA GLY A 476 9.55 -5.62 -1.71
C GLY A 476 10.84 -5.95 -2.47
N ARG A 477 11.99 -6.07 -1.76
CA ARG A 477 13.27 -6.39 -2.42
C ARG A 477 13.34 -7.84 -2.87
N LEU A 478 12.74 -8.77 -2.13
CA LEU A 478 12.70 -10.17 -2.56
C LEU A 478 11.91 -10.31 -3.87
N ASN A 479 10.78 -9.62 -4.00
CA ASN A 479 10.02 -9.58 -5.24
C ASN A 479 10.84 -9.03 -6.42
N ASP A 480 11.63 -7.97 -6.23
CA ASP A 480 12.56 -7.46 -7.26
C ASP A 480 13.52 -8.56 -7.72
N LEU A 481 14.16 -9.27 -6.78
CA LEU A 481 15.10 -10.34 -7.14
C LEU A 481 14.41 -11.54 -7.80
N GLN A 482 13.23 -11.92 -7.34
CA GLN A 482 12.44 -13.01 -7.88
C GLN A 482 11.96 -12.70 -9.31
N MET A 483 11.39 -11.51 -9.54
CA MET A 483 10.88 -11.10 -10.85
C MET A 483 11.98 -10.96 -11.91
N ASN A 484 13.20 -10.64 -11.49
CA ASN A 484 14.35 -10.57 -12.37
C ASN A 484 15.12 -11.90 -12.46
N GLU A 485 14.55 -13.00 -11.95
CA GLU A 485 15.14 -14.35 -11.97
C GLU A 485 16.54 -14.41 -11.32
N LEU A 486 16.80 -13.52 -10.37
CA LEU A 486 18.08 -13.44 -9.65
C LEU A 486 18.13 -14.38 -8.43
N ILE A 487 16.97 -14.90 -8.03
CA ILE A 487 16.84 -15.89 -6.97
C ILE A 487 15.75 -16.91 -7.34
N ASN A 488 16.05 -18.19 -7.14
CA ASN A 488 15.08 -19.27 -7.30
C ASN A 488 14.52 -19.68 -5.93
N LEU A 489 13.20 -19.64 -5.75
CA LEU A 489 12.53 -19.98 -4.48
C LEU A 489 11.91 -21.39 -4.47
N GLN A 490 12.05 -22.15 -5.56
CA GLN A 490 11.42 -23.47 -5.71
C GLN A 490 11.93 -24.51 -4.71
N SER A 491 13.18 -24.35 -4.24
CA SER A 491 13.81 -25.21 -3.23
C SER A 491 13.37 -24.90 -1.79
N VAL A 492 12.58 -23.85 -1.57
CA VAL A 492 12.13 -23.47 -0.22
C VAL A 492 11.12 -24.51 0.27
N THR A 493 11.47 -25.15 1.38
CA THR A 493 10.68 -26.21 2.03
C THR A 493 10.12 -25.76 3.38
N TYR A 494 10.74 -24.75 3.99
CA TYR A 494 10.35 -24.14 5.25
C TYR A 494 10.17 -22.62 5.07
N LEU A 495 8.94 -22.13 5.26
CA LEU A 495 8.58 -20.73 5.14
C LEU A 495 8.20 -20.15 6.50
N VAL A 496 8.73 -18.98 6.82
CA VAL A 496 8.36 -18.21 8.01
C VAL A 496 7.76 -16.87 7.60
N LEU A 497 6.60 -16.54 8.15
CA LEU A 497 5.96 -15.24 8.07
C LEU A 497 6.05 -14.56 9.44
N ASP A 498 7.06 -13.72 9.66
CA ASP A 498 7.30 -13.07 10.94
C ASP A 498 6.62 -11.70 11.05
N GLU A 499 6.03 -11.43 12.21
CA GLU A 499 5.21 -10.25 12.49
C GLU A 499 4.10 -10.07 11.42
N ALA A 500 3.31 -11.14 11.22
CA ALA A 500 2.31 -11.23 10.15
C ALA A 500 1.20 -10.17 10.22
N ASP A 501 0.81 -9.76 11.43
CA ASP A 501 -0.05 -8.59 11.66
C ASP A 501 0.52 -7.33 11.03
N ARG A 502 1.81 -7.06 11.24
CA ARG A 502 2.47 -5.88 10.68
C ARG A 502 2.62 -5.96 9.17
N MET A 503 2.88 -7.14 8.62
CA MET A 503 2.98 -7.29 7.17
C MET A 503 1.66 -6.94 6.46
N LEU A 504 0.52 -7.26 7.09
CA LEU A 504 -0.80 -6.86 6.60
C LEU A 504 -1.04 -5.37 6.68
N ASP A 505 -0.75 -4.75 7.83
CA ASP A 505 -0.93 -3.31 8.03
C ASP A 505 -0.14 -2.47 7.02
N MET A 506 1.03 -2.96 6.61
CA MET A 506 1.90 -2.32 5.62
C MET A 506 1.46 -2.56 4.17
N GLY A 507 0.39 -3.33 3.96
CA GLY A 507 -0.11 -3.66 2.64
C GLY A 507 0.80 -4.62 1.86
N PHE A 508 1.60 -5.44 2.55
CA PHE A 508 2.46 -6.43 1.87
C PHE A 508 1.72 -7.69 1.41
N GLU A 509 0.44 -7.85 1.72
CA GLU A 509 -0.35 -9.02 1.32
C GLU A 509 -0.19 -9.37 -0.19
N PRO A 510 -0.32 -8.43 -1.16
CA PRO A 510 -0.15 -8.76 -2.57
C PRO A 510 1.29 -9.17 -2.92
N GLN A 511 2.28 -8.59 -2.22
CA GLN A 511 3.70 -8.89 -2.43
C GLN A 511 4.06 -10.29 -1.89
N ILE A 512 3.49 -10.66 -0.74
CA ILE A 512 3.64 -12.01 -0.17
C ILE A 512 2.99 -13.03 -1.10
N MET A 513 1.76 -12.77 -1.57
CA MET A 513 1.08 -13.66 -2.52
C MET A 513 1.93 -13.94 -3.76
N LYS A 514 2.58 -12.91 -4.31
CA LYS A 514 3.47 -13.06 -5.46
C LYS A 514 4.70 -13.92 -5.17
N ILE A 515 5.32 -13.74 -4.00
CA ILE A 515 6.46 -14.56 -3.58
C ILE A 515 6.08 -16.04 -3.52
N LEU A 516 4.92 -16.34 -2.94
CA LEU A 516 4.48 -17.72 -2.73
C LEU A 516 4.13 -18.49 -4.01
N LEU A 517 3.92 -17.80 -5.14
CA LEU A 517 3.70 -18.47 -6.43
C LEU A 517 4.90 -19.32 -6.87
N ASP A 518 6.12 -18.97 -6.44
CA ASP A 518 7.34 -19.71 -6.76
C ASP A 518 7.84 -20.59 -5.60
N ILE A 519 7.00 -20.82 -4.59
CA ILE A 519 7.29 -21.73 -3.50
C ILE A 519 6.33 -22.92 -3.58
N ARG A 520 6.86 -24.12 -3.38
CA ARG A 520 6.07 -25.35 -3.39
C ARG A 520 4.89 -25.31 -2.39
N PRO A 521 3.71 -25.84 -2.75
CA PRO A 521 2.51 -25.75 -1.91
C PRO A 521 2.54 -26.70 -0.72
N ASP A 522 3.34 -27.76 -0.78
CA ASP A 522 3.51 -28.76 0.28
C ASP A 522 4.61 -28.39 1.30
N ARG A 523 5.20 -27.19 1.20
CA ARG A 523 6.10 -26.62 2.22
C ARG A 523 5.50 -26.68 3.63
N GLN A 524 6.35 -26.54 4.64
CA GLN A 524 5.92 -26.24 6.01
C GLN A 524 5.93 -24.72 6.22
N THR A 525 4.85 -24.19 6.80
CA THR A 525 4.71 -22.74 7.06
C THR A 525 4.57 -22.46 8.55
N VAL A 526 5.38 -21.53 9.06
CA VAL A 526 5.25 -20.96 10.40
C VAL A 526 4.89 -19.49 10.29
N MET A 527 3.84 -19.08 10.99
CA MET A 527 3.42 -17.70 11.07
C MET A 527 3.53 -17.21 12.51
N THR A 528 4.31 -16.16 12.74
CA THR A 528 4.46 -15.53 14.04
C THR A 528 3.78 -14.16 14.06
N SER A 529 3.13 -13.84 15.17
CA SER A 529 2.45 -12.56 15.35
C SER A 529 2.45 -12.14 16.82
N ALA A 530 2.40 -10.84 17.07
CA ALA A 530 2.13 -10.34 18.42
C ALA A 530 0.61 -10.34 18.72
N THR A 531 -0.21 -10.18 17.68
CA THR A 531 -1.67 -10.04 17.80
C THR A 531 -2.43 -11.03 16.91
N TRP A 532 -3.74 -11.16 17.13
CA TRP A 532 -4.60 -12.07 16.37
C TRP A 532 -5.88 -11.43 15.77
N PRO A 533 -5.76 -10.32 15.03
CA PRO A 533 -6.90 -9.63 14.43
C PRO A 533 -7.50 -10.43 13.27
N THR A 534 -8.71 -10.05 12.85
CA THR A 534 -9.45 -10.70 11.75
C THR A 534 -8.67 -10.74 10.44
N GLY A 535 -7.86 -9.71 10.15
CA GLY A 535 -6.96 -9.67 9.00
C GLY A 535 -5.92 -10.80 9.02
N VAL A 536 -5.25 -11.01 10.16
CA VAL A 536 -4.26 -12.10 10.32
C VAL A 536 -4.94 -13.46 10.27
N ARG A 537 -6.15 -13.59 10.83
CA ARG A 537 -6.94 -14.82 10.69
C ARG A 537 -7.24 -15.13 9.23
N ARG A 538 -7.62 -14.13 8.44
CA ARG A 538 -7.84 -14.29 6.99
C ARG A 538 -6.55 -14.71 6.28
N LEU A 539 -5.45 -14.02 6.54
CA LEU A 539 -4.13 -14.34 6.01
C LEU A 539 -3.79 -15.80 6.32
N SER A 540 -3.93 -16.23 7.58
CA SER A 540 -3.58 -17.58 8.01
C SER A 540 -4.27 -18.69 7.21
N LYS A 541 -5.56 -18.51 6.87
CA LYS A 541 -6.34 -19.47 6.06
C LYS A 541 -5.86 -19.56 4.61
N SER A 542 -5.22 -18.52 4.09
CA SER A 542 -4.74 -18.46 2.71
C SER A 542 -3.35 -19.07 2.52
N TYR A 543 -2.50 -19.08 3.56
CA TYR A 543 -1.09 -19.46 3.41
C TYR A 543 -0.65 -20.68 4.20
N LEU A 544 -1.39 -21.04 5.25
CA LEU A 544 -1.12 -22.22 6.05
C LEU A 544 -2.15 -23.32 5.75
N LYS A 545 -1.73 -24.57 5.91
CA LYS A 545 -2.56 -25.76 5.71
C LYS A 545 -2.72 -26.51 7.02
N ASN A 546 -3.95 -26.54 7.54
CA ASN A 546 -4.28 -27.25 8.79
C ASN A 546 -3.28 -26.91 9.90
N ALA A 547 -3.13 -25.63 10.23
CA ALA A 547 -2.15 -25.20 11.21
C ALA A 547 -2.59 -25.50 12.65
N ILE A 548 -1.62 -25.78 13.52
CA ILE A 548 -1.81 -25.75 14.97
C ILE A 548 -1.50 -24.34 15.45
N MET A 549 -2.44 -23.76 16.20
CA MET A 549 -2.30 -22.44 16.80
C MET A 549 -1.80 -22.58 18.24
N VAL A 550 -0.68 -21.94 18.54
CA VAL A 550 -0.12 -21.81 19.89
C VAL A 550 -0.18 -20.34 20.28
N TYR A 551 -0.91 -20.07 21.35
CA TYR A 551 -1.08 -18.74 21.92
C TYR A 551 -0.45 -18.71 23.31
N VAL A 552 0.42 -17.74 23.58
CA VAL A 552 1.08 -17.57 24.88
C VAL A 552 0.77 -16.19 25.45
N GLY A 553 0.28 -16.21 26.69
CA GLY A 553 -0.27 -15.06 27.39
C GLY A 553 -1.78 -15.14 27.48
N THR A 554 -2.37 -14.19 28.19
CA THR A 554 -3.81 -13.94 28.07
C THR A 554 -4.10 -13.45 26.65
N LEU A 555 -5.29 -13.76 26.10
CA LEU A 555 -5.85 -13.17 24.87
C LEU A 555 -5.79 -11.63 24.84
N ASP A 556 -5.43 -11.07 25.99
CA ASP A 556 -5.40 -9.69 26.37
C ASP A 556 -4.00 -9.34 26.90
N LEU A 557 -3.22 -8.68 26.07
CA LEU A 557 -2.62 -7.39 26.44
C LEU A 557 -1.90 -7.29 27.80
N ALA A 558 -1.13 -8.30 28.22
CA ALA A 558 -0.42 -8.26 29.51
C ALA A 558 0.57 -7.09 29.69
N ALA A 559 1.00 -6.42 28.60
CA ALA A 559 1.83 -5.21 28.66
C ALA A 559 1.06 -3.94 29.08
N VAL A 560 -0.26 -3.95 28.94
CA VAL A 560 -1.14 -2.80 29.28
C VAL A 560 -1.28 -2.65 30.81
N ASN A 561 -1.13 -3.75 31.56
CA ASN A 561 -1.37 -3.75 33.01
C ASN A 561 -0.22 -3.10 33.81
N THR A 562 0.99 -2.96 33.23
CA THR A 562 2.15 -2.34 33.91
C THR A 562 2.33 -0.87 33.57
N VAL A 563 1.50 -0.34 32.67
CA VAL A 563 1.59 1.04 32.17
C VAL A 563 0.40 1.84 32.68
N GLN A 564 0.68 2.95 33.36
CA GLN A 564 -0.33 3.92 33.72
C GLN A 564 -0.85 4.58 32.44
N GLN A 565 -2.16 4.54 32.21
CA GLN A 565 -2.77 5.05 31.00
C GLN A 565 -3.70 6.21 31.33
N THR A 566 -3.41 7.36 30.72
CA THR A 566 -4.23 8.57 30.83
C THR A 566 -4.83 8.89 29.47
N VAL A 567 -6.15 8.98 29.40
CA VAL A 567 -6.89 9.33 28.19
C VAL A 567 -7.50 10.72 28.36
N LEU A 568 -7.21 11.62 27.42
CA LEU A 568 -7.71 12.98 27.40
C LEU A 568 -8.57 13.18 26.16
N ILE A 569 -9.82 13.57 26.36
CA ILE A 569 -10.71 13.93 25.25
C ILE A 569 -10.44 15.40 24.93
N VAL A 570 -10.05 15.70 23.70
CA VAL A 570 -9.61 17.03 23.27
C VAL A 570 -10.14 17.37 21.88
N HIS A 571 -10.19 18.66 21.56
CA HIS A 571 -10.37 19.12 20.19
C HIS A 571 -9.05 19.09 19.41
N GLU A 572 -9.13 18.99 18.08
CA GLU A 572 -7.94 18.86 17.20
C GLU A 572 -6.98 20.05 17.37
N GLU A 573 -7.53 21.24 17.56
CA GLU A 573 -6.82 22.51 17.74
C GLU A 573 -6.02 22.56 19.05
N GLU A 574 -6.45 21.82 20.07
CA GLU A 574 -5.86 21.84 21.41
C GLU A 574 -4.67 20.88 21.55
N LYS A 575 -4.57 19.87 20.67
CA LYS A 575 -3.56 18.81 20.77
C LYS A 575 -2.14 19.34 20.91
N LYS A 576 -1.81 20.39 20.16
CA LYS A 576 -0.49 21.03 20.18
C LYS A 576 -0.20 21.62 21.56
N SER A 577 -1.16 22.30 22.19
CA SER A 577 -0.97 22.82 23.56
C SER A 577 -0.66 21.68 24.53
N TYR A 578 -1.47 20.61 24.51
CA TYR A 578 -1.31 19.48 25.43
C TYR A 578 0.06 18.80 25.33
N VAL A 579 0.59 18.58 24.12
CA VAL A 579 1.91 17.94 23.98
C VAL A 579 3.04 18.86 24.46
N PHE A 580 2.94 20.18 24.24
CA PHE A 580 3.92 21.14 24.75
C PHE A 580 3.82 21.29 26.28
N ASP A 581 2.61 21.28 26.85
CA ASP A 581 2.39 21.25 28.29
C ASP A 581 2.98 19.98 28.91
N PHE A 582 2.77 18.82 28.27
CA PHE A 582 3.36 17.55 28.69
C PHE A 582 4.89 17.61 28.70
N ILE A 583 5.51 18.07 27.61
CA ILE A 583 6.98 18.16 27.51
C ILE A 583 7.56 19.13 28.54
N ARG A 584 6.90 20.26 28.81
CA ARG A 584 7.33 21.22 29.84
C ARG A 584 7.32 20.63 31.25
N ASN A 585 6.47 19.65 31.50
CA ASN A 585 6.35 18.97 32.80
C ASN A 585 7.17 17.67 32.89
N MET A 586 7.89 17.29 31.83
CA MET A 586 8.77 16.12 31.88
C MET A 586 9.90 16.31 32.89
N LEU A 587 10.17 15.27 33.66
CA LEU A 587 11.33 15.22 34.54
C LEU A 587 12.64 15.14 33.71
N PRO A 588 13.79 15.55 34.28
CA PRO A 588 15.07 15.53 33.55
C PRO A 588 15.50 14.15 33.03
N LEU A 589 15.01 13.06 33.61
CA LEU A 589 15.32 11.70 33.18
C LEU A 589 14.25 11.09 32.26
N ASP A 590 13.16 11.82 32.01
CA ASP A 590 12.07 11.31 31.19
C ASP A 590 12.50 11.26 29.72
N LYS A 591 12.19 10.12 29.12
CA LYS A 591 12.32 9.84 27.69
C LYS A 591 10.93 9.52 27.13
N VAL A 592 10.52 10.26 26.10
CA VAL A 592 9.19 10.17 25.49
C VAL A 592 9.25 9.77 24.02
N LEU A 593 8.36 8.85 23.63
CA LEU A 593 8.04 8.53 22.25
C LEU A 593 6.66 9.08 21.91
N ILE A 594 6.61 10.06 21.00
CA ILE A 594 5.39 10.75 20.56
C ILE A 594 4.93 10.14 19.24
N PHE A 595 3.72 9.59 19.20
CA PHE A 595 3.13 9.00 18.01
C PHE A 595 2.17 9.96 17.29
N VAL A 596 2.39 10.13 15.99
CA VAL A 596 1.56 10.94 15.09
C VAL A 596 1.09 10.12 13.89
N GLY A 597 -0.10 10.44 13.36
CA GLY A 597 -0.73 9.67 12.28
C GLY A 597 -0.23 10.02 10.89
N LYS A 598 0.38 11.18 10.70
CA LYS A 598 0.87 11.69 9.40
C LYS A 598 2.33 12.10 9.48
N LYS A 599 3.08 11.80 8.42
CA LYS A 599 4.51 12.13 8.29
C LYS A 599 4.76 13.65 8.40
N LEU A 600 3.92 14.43 7.73
CA LEU A 600 4.01 15.89 7.73
C LEU A 600 3.80 16.50 9.14
N VAL A 601 2.95 15.88 9.96
CA VAL A 601 2.76 16.29 11.36
C VAL A 601 3.98 15.96 12.21
N ALA A 602 4.69 14.86 11.91
CA ALA A 602 5.94 14.53 12.60
C ALA A 602 7.01 15.60 12.38
N ASP A 603 7.14 16.07 11.13
CA ASP A 603 8.09 17.13 10.76
C ASP A 603 7.68 18.50 11.30
N ASP A 604 6.39 18.86 11.21
CA ASP A 604 5.87 20.13 11.74
C ASP A 604 6.10 20.21 13.26
N LEU A 605 5.64 19.18 13.99
CA LEU A 605 5.73 19.14 15.44
C LEU A 605 7.17 19.12 15.95
N SER A 606 8.06 18.38 15.28
CA SER A 606 9.49 18.37 15.62
C SER A 606 10.17 19.69 15.30
N SER A 607 9.80 20.37 14.20
CA SER A 607 10.32 21.69 13.85
C SER A 607 9.93 22.74 14.89
N ASP A 608 8.68 22.74 15.36
CA ASP A 608 8.24 23.64 16.43
C ASP A 608 9.00 23.41 17.74
N MET A 609 9.22 22.13 18.10
CA MET A 609 10.00 21.78 19.29
C MET A 609 11.46 22.26 19.16
N CYS A 610 12.08 22.09 18.00
CA CYS A 610 13.42 22.61 17.71
C CYS A 610 13.48 24.14 17.82
N LEU A 611 12.48 24.86 17.31
CA LEU A 611 12.39 26.32 17.41
C LEU A 611 12.27 26.81 18.86
N GLN A 612 11.72 25.99 19.75
CA GLN A 612 11.68 26.26 21.19
C GLN A 612 12.95 25.80 21.94
N GLY A 613 13.97 25.33 21.21
CA GLY A 613 15.25 24.88 21.79
C GLY A 613 15.21 23.49 22.40
N LEU A 614 14.18 22.68 22.10
CA LEU A 614 14.09 21.29 22.57
C LEU A 614 14.88 20.35 21.66
N ALA A 615 15.66 19.45 22.27
CA ALA A 615 16.37 18.41 21.55
C ALA A 615 15.41 17.26 21.17
N VAL A 616 14.99 17.24 19.91
CA VAL A 616 14.03 16.28 19.34
C VAL A 616 14.56 15.66 18.05
N GLN A 617 14.16 14.43 17.79
CA GLN A 617 14.33 13.77 16.48
C GLN A 617 12.95 13.37 15.93
N SER A 618 12.84 13.24 14.60
CA SER A 618 11.66 12.68 13.96
C SER A 618 11.97 11.39 13.20
N LEU A 619 11.00 10.47 13.15
CA LEU A 619 11.15 9.15 12.53
C LEU A 619 9.91 8.77 11.72
N HIS A 620 10.04 8.82 10.39
CA HIS A 620 9.00 8.44 9.45
C HIS A 620 9.58 7.96 8.12
N GLY A 621 8.74 7.39 7.26
CA GLY A 621 9.18 6.74 6.01
C GLY A 621 9.64 7.67 4.88
N ASP A 622 9.56 8.99 5.03
CA ASP A 622 10.08 9.96 4.03
C ASP A 622 11.47 10.48 4.39
N ARG A 623 11.98 10.14 5.59
CA ARG A 623 13.38 10.43 5.97
C ARG A 623 14.31 9.47 5.25
N GLU A 624 15.50 9.96 4.89
CA GLU A 624 16.56 9.10 4.38
C GLU A 624 16.96 8.05 5.42
N GLN A 625 17.36 6.88 4.97
CA GLN A 625 17.66 5.76 5.87
C GLN A 625 18.80 6.08 6.84
N CYS A 626 19.85 6.77 6.37
CA CYS A 626 20.95 7.22 7.24
C CYS A 626 20.45 8.13 8.36
N ASP A 627 19.55 9.07 8.05
CA ASP A 627 18.95 9.97 9.04
C ASP A 627 18.09 9.20 10.05
N ARG A 628 17.33 8.19 9.58
CA ARG A 628 16.54 7.32 10.46
C ARG A 628 17.43 6.55 11.44
N GLU A 629 18.57 6.05 10.97
CA GLU A 629 19.56 5.33 11.80
C GLU A 629 20.21 6.26 12.83
N VAL A 630 20.54 7.50 12.44
CA VAL A 630 21.08 8.52 13.35
C VAL A 630 20.04 8.91 14.41
N ALA A 631 18.81 9.24 14.00
CA ALA A 631 17.72 9.60 14.90
C ALA A 631 17.44 8.50 15.95
N LEU A 632 17.40 7.24 15.51
CA LEU A 632 17.19 6.11 16.39
C LEU A 632 18.38 5.91 17.35
N LYS A 633 19.61 6.04 16.84
CA LYS A 633 20.82 5.95 17.67
C LYS A 633 20.87 7.06 18.71
N ASP A 634 20.60 8.30 18.32
CA ASP A 634 20.58 9.45 19.24
C ASP A 634 19.54 9.26 20.36
N PHE A 635 18.37 8.72 20.02
CA PHE A 635 17.33 8.42 21.00
C PHE A 635 17.70 7.25 21.91
N LYS A 636 18.31 6.18 21.36
CA LYS A 636 18.76 5.01 22.12
C LYS A 636 19.88 5.38 23.09
N ASP A 637 20.83 6.21 22.67
CA ASP A 637 21.96 6.68 23.47
C ASP A 637 21.57 7.82 24.44
N SER A 638 20.29 8.21 24.50
CA SER A 638 19.77 9.32 25.30
C SER A 638 20.40 10.69 24.97
N ARG A 639 20.98 10.84 23.77
CA ARG A 639 21.44 12.15 23.25
C ARG A 639 20.26 13.07 22.94
N VAL A 640 19.15 12.48 22.51
CA VAL A 640 17.83 13.13 22.51
C VAL A 640 16.87 12.32 23.38
N ARG A 641 15.94 13.01 24.03
CA ARG A 641 14.93 12.38 24.90
C ARG A 641 13.51 12.39 24.32
N ILE A 642 13.32 13.12 23.23
CA ILE A 642 12.03 13.28 22.55
C ILE A 642 12.19 12.70 21.13
N LEU A 643 11.36 11.71 20.81
CA LEU A 643 11.28 11.15 19.46
C LEU A 643 9.84 11.25 18.96
N VAL A 644 9.63 11.97 17.85
CA VAL A 644 8.33 12.06 17.18
C VAL A 644 8.29 11.06 16.03
N ALA A 645 7.36 10.11 16.04
CA ALA A 645 7.37 9.02 15.08
C ALA A 645 5.97 8.69 14.53
N THR A 646 5.97 8.17 13.30
CA THR A 646 4.81 7.46 12.74
C THR A 646 4.88 5.98 13.07
N ASP A 647 3.73 5.30 13.14
CA ASP A 647 3.65 3.88 13.48
C ASP A 647 4.56 2.99 12.63
N LEU A 648 4.61 3.27 11.33
CA LEU A 648 5.40 2.50 10.39
C LEU A 648 6.88 2.47 10.75
N ALA A 649 7.39 3.59 11.26
CA ALA A 649 8.81 3.80 11.46
C ALA A 649 9.29 3.47 12.89
N SER A 650 8.38 3.43 13.87
CA SER A 650 8.67 3.04 15.26
C SER A 650 8.31 1.58 15.58
N ARG A 651 7.68 0.85 14.65
CA ARG A 651 7.48 -0.61 14.76
C ARG A 651 8.83 -1.33 14.82
N GLY A 652 9.01 -2.19 15.82
CA GLY A 652 10.27 -2.91 16.04
C GLY A 652 11.35 -2.09 16.75
N LEU A 653 11.04 -0.86 17.18
CA LEU A 653 11.93 -0.04 17.98
C LEU A 653 12.19 -0.74 19.33
N ASP A 654 13.42 -1.20 19.52
CA ASP A 654 13.90 -1.89 20.71
C ASP A 654 14.73 -0.94 21.57
N VAL A 655 14.01 -0.10 22.32
CA VAL A 655 14.56 0.85 23.29
C VAL A 655 13.90 0.54 24.63
N HIS A 656 14.70 0.13 25.60
CA HIS A 656 14.18 -0.40 26.85
C HIS A 656 13.85 0.70 27.87
N ASP A 657 14.44 1.89 27.73
CA ASP A 657 14.41 2.99 28.72
C ASP A 657 13.42 4.12 28.33
N ILE A 658 12.41 3.81 27.52
CA ILE A 658 11.30 4.73 27.28
C ILE A 658 10.46 4.79 28.55
N THR A 659 10.33 5.99 29.12
CA THR A 659 9.50 6.24 30.31
C THR A 659 8.04 6.55 29.91
N HIS A 660 7.87 7.30 28.83
CA HIS A 660 6.59 7.84 28.43
C HIS A 660 6.26 7.54 26.96
N VAL A 661 4.99 7.22 26.70
CA VAL A 661 4.43 7.16 25.36
C VAL A 661 3.37 8.24 25.25
N PHE A 662 3.42 9.06 24.20
CA PHE A 662 2.43 10.11 23.97
C PHE A 662 1.74 9.89 22.62
N ASN A 663 0.48 9.47 22.64
CA ASN A 663 -0.33 9.34 21.44
C ASN A 663 -0.95 10.70 21.11
N TYR A 664 -0.27 11.48 20.27
CA TYR A 664 -0.75 12.78 19.80
C TYR A 664 -1.98 12.61 18.91
N ASP A 665 -1.92 11.63 18.00
CA ASP A 665 -3.07 11.15 17.24
C ASP A 665 -3.48 9.78 17.74
N PHE A 666 -4.78 9.56 17.95
CA PHE A 666 -5.29 8.22 18.22
C PHE A 666 -4.95 7.28 17.05
N PRO A 667 -4.49 6.05 17.32
CA PRO A 667 -4.13 5.08 16.27
C PRO A 667 -5.32 4.65 15.41
N ARG A 668 -5.03 3.97 14.29
CA ARG A 668 -6.08 3.58 13.34
C ARG A 668 -6.98 2.45 13.85
N ASN A 669 -6.45 1.63 14.75
CA ASN A 669 -7.13 0.51 15.37
C ASN A 669 -6.64 0.30 16.81
N ILE A 670 -7.33 -0.57 17.55
CA ILE A 670 -7.07 -0.76 18.98
C ILE A 670 -5.79 -1.59 19.23
N GLU A 671 -5.45 -2.46 18.29
CA GLU A 671 -4.24 -3.28 18.36
C GLU A 671 -2.99 -2.40 18.26
N GLU A 672 -3.02 -1.35 17.46
CA GLU A 672 -1.95 -0.38 17.36
C GLU A 672 -1.86 0.47 18.63
N TYR A 673 -2.97 0.86 19.26
CA TYR A 673 -2.97 1.52 20.58
C TYR A 673 -2.16 0.75 21.60
N VAL A 674 -2.47 -0.54 21.72
CA VAL A 674 -1.73 -1.48 22.57
C VAL A 674 -0.24 -1.48 22.25
N HIS A 675 0.11 -1.57 20.97
CA HIS A 675 1.50 -1.68 20.54
C HIS A 675 2.31 -0.43 20.84
N ARG A 676 1.65 0.73 20.79
CA ARG A 676 2.23 2.02 21.17
C ARG A 676 2.44 2.08 22.67
N VAL A 677 1.41 1.80 23.47
CA VAL A 677 1.50 1.78 24.95
C VAL A 677 2.59 0.81 25.42
N GLY A 678 2.70 -0.37 24.79
CA GLY A 678 3.75 -1.36 25.05
C GLY A 678 5.17 -0.97 24.62
N ARG A 679 5.42 0.28 24.20
CA ARG A 679 6.79 0.82 24.02
C ARG A 679 7.40 1.27 25.34
N THR A 680 6.58 1.58 26.35
CA THR A 680 7.03 1.81 27.72
C THR A 680 6.70 0.60 28.61
N GLY A 681 7.08 0.62 29.89
CA GLY A 681 6.73 -0.42 30.86
C GLY A 681 7.43 -1.77 30.65
N ARG A 682 8.60 -1.78 30.00
CA ARG A 682 9.35 -3.00 29.64
C ARG A 682 10.33 -3.43 30.74
N ALA A 683 10.64 -4.73 30.77
CA ALA A 683 11.65 -5.33 31.66
C ALA A 683 11.41 -5.07 33.16
N GLY A 684 10.15 -5.13 33.60
CA GLY A 684 9.76 -4.94 35.00
C GLY A 684 9.74 -3.48 35.47
N ARG A 685 9.97 -2.51 34.57
CA ARG A 685 9.80 -1.08 34.87
C ARG A 685 8.35 -0.64 34.70
N SER A 686 7.94 0.35 35.48
CA SER A 686 6.69 1.08 35.24
C SER A 686 6.84 2.07 34.08
N GLY A 687 5.75 2.35 33.39
CA GLY A 687 5.69 3.33 32.32
C GLY A 687 4.39 4.14 32.37
N ALA A 688 4.35 5.27 31.67
CA ALA A 688 3.13 6.05 31.52
C ALA A 688 2.80 6.29 30.05
N ALA A 689 1.52 6.25 29.69
CA ALA A 689 1.02 6.54 28.37
C ALA A 689 -0.09 7.59 28.41
N VAL A 690 0.10 8.70 27.69
CA VAL A 690 -0.91 9.75 27.54
C VAL A 690 -1.49 9.66 26.14
N THR A 691 -2.81 9.66 26.02
CA THR A 691 -3.51 9.51 24.73
C THR A 691 -4.55 10.59 24.52
N LEU A 692 -4.39 11.36 23.44
CA LEU A 692 -5.36 12.33 23.00
C LEU A 692 -6.41 11.66 22.12
N VAL A 693 -7.68 11.81 22.48
CA VAL A 693 -8.84 11.27 21.76
C VAL A 693 -9.68 12.44 21.28
N THR A 694 -9.96 12.50 19.98
CA THR A 694 -10.86 13.51 19.42
C THR A 694 -12.19 12.89 19.03
N ARG A 695 -13.20 13.73 18.77
CA ARG A 695 -14.54 13.27 18.37
C ARG A 695 -14.54 12.28 17.19
N GLU A 696 -13.59 12.40 16.27
CA GLU A 696 -13.48 11.49 15.11
C GLU A 696 -13.17 10.04 15.51
N ASN A 697 -12.57 9.84 16.68
CA ASN A 697 -12.17 8.53 17.19
C ASN A 697 -13.28 7.78 17.96
N TRP A 698 -14.50 8.33 18.03
CA TRP A 698 -15.64 7.77 18.76
C TRP A 698 -15.95 6.28 18.49
N ARG A 699 -15.61 5.78 17.29
CA ARG A 699 -15.79 4.38 16.93
C ARG A 699 -14.95 3.43 17.79
N MET A 700 -13.82 3.91 18.29
CA MET A 700 -12.85 3.14 19.07
C MET A 700 -13.13 3.22 20.58
N ALA A 701 -14.01 4.13 21.02
CA ALA A 701 -14.29 4.36 22.44
C ALA A 701 -14.76 3.10 23.19
N PRO A 702 -15.68 2.25 22.65
CA PRO A 702 -16.10 1.04 23.36
C PRO A 702 -14.95 0.04 23.62
N GLU A 703 -14.10 -0.17 22.61
CA GLU A 703 -12.96 -1.08 22.72
C GLU A 703 -11.88 -0.52 23.67
N LEU A 704 -11.65 0.80 23.64
CA LEU A 704 -10.72 1.47 24.54
C LEU A 704 -11.18 1.40 26.00
N ILE A 705 -12.47 1.61 26.28
CA ILE A 705 -13.03 1.48 27.63
C ILE A 705 -12.77 0.08 28.17
N SER A 706 -13.06 -0.95 27.36
CA SER A 706 -12.80 -2.34 27.78
C SER A 706 -11.34 -2.55 28.18
N ILE A 707 -10.39 -2.00 27.42
CA ILE A 707 -8.96 -2.11 27.73
C ILE A 707 -8.62 -1.41 29.06
N LEU A 708 -9.11 -0.18 29.26
CA LEU A 708 -8.84 0.61 30.47
C LEU A 708 -9.41 -0.07 31.73
N GLU A 709 -10.67 -0.52 31.69
CA GLU A 709 -11.32 -1.21 32.81
C GLU A 709 -10.56 -2.47 33.21
N ARG A 710 -10.14 -3.26 32.21
CA ARG A 710 -9.39 -4.50 32.42
C ARG A 710 -8.01 -4.27 33.00
N ALA A 711 -7.39 -3.14 32.66
CA ALA A 711 -6.10 -2.73 33.19
C ALA A 711 -6.21 -1.98 34.54
N GLY A 712 -7.42 -1.88 35.10
CA GLY A 712 -7.68 -1.18 36.36
C GLY A 712 -7.38 0.32 36.29
N GLN A 713 -7.50 0.92 35.10
CA GLN A 713 -7.24 2.34 34.87
C GLN A 713 -8.50 3.16 35.06
N GLU A 714 -8.33 4.46 35.31
CA GLU A 714 -9.45 5.40 35.37
C GLU A 714 -10.03 5.60 33.96
N VAL A 715 -11.35 5.43 33.84
CA VAL A 715 -12.08 5.67 32.58
C VAL A 715 -12.71 7.05 32.63
N PRO A 716 -12.31 8.00 31.77
CA PRO A 716 -12.92 9.32 31.75
C PRO A 716 -14.41 9.24 31.41
N GLU A 717 -15.26 9.95 32.17
CA GLU A 717 -16.72 9.99 31.94
C GLU A 717 -17.06 10.43 30.51
N GLU A 718 -16.31 11.39 29.97
CA GLU A 718 -16.50 11.86 28.59
C GLU A 718 -16.26 10.77 27.54
N LEU A 719 -15.35 9.81 27.81
CA LEU A 719 -15.11 8.66 26.93
C LEU A 719 -16.31 7.71 26.94
N VAL A 720 -16.94 7.51 28.10
CA VAL A 720 -18.17 6.71 28.23
C VAL A 720 -19.31 7.36 27.43
N LEU A 721 -19.52 8.67 27.61
CA LEU A 721 -20.50 9.43 26.84
C LEU A 721 -20.21 9.41 25.33
N MET A 722 -18.94 9.36 24.93
CA MET A 722 -18.53 9.20 23.54
C MET A 722 -18.95 7.84 22.98
N ALA A 723 -18.74 6.76 23.73
CA ALA A 723 -19.14 5.40 23.34
C ALA A 723 -20.67 5.26 23.24
N GLU A 724 -21.42 5.82 24.20
CA GLU A 724 -22.89 5.82 24.17
C GLU A 724 -23.45 6.56 22.94
N ARG A 725 -22.86 7.72 22.61
CA ARG A 725 -23.21 8.48 21.40
C ARG A 725 -22.96 7.67 20.12
N TYR A 726 -21.86 6.93 20.06
CA TYR A 726 -21.55 6.05 18.93
C TYR A 726 -22.54 4.89 18.80
N GLU A 727 -22.88 4.22 19.91
CA GLU A 727 -23.87 3.13 19.92
C GLU A 727 -25.27 3.60 19.52
N LYS A 728 -25.69 4.78 20.00
CA LYS A 728 -26.94 5.40 19.56
C LYS A 728 -26.94 5.66 18.05
N HIS A 729 -25.87 6.25 17.53
CA HIS A 729 -25.72 6.54 16.10
C HIS A 729 -25.74 5.25 15.25
N LYS A 730 -25.11 4.17 15.72
CA LYS A 730 -25.11 2.87 15.07
C LYS A 730 -26.52 2.27 15.02
N ARG A 731 -27.25 2.28 16.14
CA ARG A 731 -28.65 1.81 16.20
C ARG A 731 -29.57 2.60 15.28
N GLU A 732 -29.45 3.92 15.24
CA GLU A 732 -30.24 4.78 14.33
C GLU A 732 -29.95 4.44 12.87
N LYS A 733 -28.68 4.20 12.52
CA LYS A 733 -28.28 3.79 11.18
C LYS A 733 -28.85 2.41 10.81
N ASP A 734 -28.82 1.45 11.74
CA ASP A 734 -29.36 0.11 11.53
C ASP A 734 -30.90 0.13 11.38
N LEU A 735 -31.60 0.98 12.14
CA LEU A 735 -33.04 1.22 12.01
C LEU A 735 -33.41 1.91 10.69
N SER A 736 -32.54 2.79 10.19
CA SER A 736 -32.75 3.51 8.92
C SER A 736 -32.51 2.66 7.67
N ASN A 737 -31.96 1.45 7.79
CA ASN A 737 -31.64 0.58 6.66
C ASN A 737 -32.18 -0.87 6.81
N PRO A 738 -33.50 -1.10 6.72
CA PRO A 738 -34.11 -2.40 7.08
C PRO A 738 -33.89 -3.55 6.09
N ARG A 739 -33.14 -3.38 5.00
CA ARG A 739 -33.05 -4.38 3.91
C ARG A 739 -31.75 -5.21 3.87
N GLY A 740 -30.90 -5.14 4.89
CA GLY A 740 -29.62 -5.86 4.91
C GLY A 740 -29.46 -6.96 5.98
N GLY A 741 -30.43 -7.16 6.87
CA GLY A 741 -30.32 -8.07 8.02
C GLY A 741 -31.04 -9.39 7.82
N GLY A 742 -30.44 -10.35 7.11
CA GLY A 742 -30.90 -11.73 7.04
C GLY A 742 -30.65 -12.47 8.36
N GLY A 743 -31.45 -12.17 9.38
CA GLY A 743 -31.52 -12.91 10.64
C GLY A 743 -32.67 -13.90 10.61
N ARG A 744 -32.33 -15.19 10.62
CA ARG A 744 -33.20 -16.36 10.85
C ARG A 744 -34.37 -16.04 11.79
N ARG A 745 -35.60 -16.13 11.29
CA ARG A 745 -36.75 -16.49 12.13
C ARG A 745 -36.97 -17.99 11.99
N GLU A 746 -36.84 -18.67 13.12
CA GLU A 746 -37.29 -20.03 13.34
C GLU A 746 -38.72 -20.25 12.84
N GLY A 747 -38.91 -21.43 12.27
CA GLY A 747 -40.19 -21.90 11.78
C GLY A 747 -41.26 -21.96 12.87
N GLY A 748 -42.45 -21.47 12.52
CA GLY A 748 -43.71 -21.81 13.13
C GLY A 748 -44.73 -21.91 12.01
N GLY A 749 -45.20 -23.13 11.73
CA GLY A 749 -46.05 -23.46 10.59
C GLY A 749 -47.52 -23.07 10.74
N GLY A 750 -48.26 -23.32 9.65
CA GLY A 750 -49.72 -23.18 9.51
C GLY A 750 -50.07 -22.00 8.59
N GLY A 751 -50.81 -22.13 7.50
CA GLY A 751 -51.65 -23.20 6.98
C GLY A 751 -52.88 -22.56 6.33
N GLY A 752 -53.13 -22.86 5.05
CA GLY A 752 -54.37 -22.53 4.32
C GLY A 752 -54.52 -21.06 3.90
N GLY A 753 -55.06 -20.68 2.75
CA GLY A 753 -55.79 -21.41 1.72
C GLY A 753 -56.72 -20.43 0.99
N GLY A 754 -56.93 -20.62 -0.32
CA GLY A 754 -58.02 -20.02 -1.10
C GLY A 754 -57.65 -18.74 -1.86
N ARG A 755 -57.51 -18.74 -3.20
CA ARG A 755 -58.49 -18.90 -4.30
C ARG A 755 -59.07 -17.57 -4.77
N ARG A 756 -58.99 -17.41 -6.12
CA ARG A 756 -59.90 -16.67 -7.02
C ARG A 756 -59.83 -15.13 -6.94
N GLU A 757 -60.04 -14.35 -8.00
CA GLU A 757 -60.38 -14.56 -9.41
C GLU A 757 -60.24 -13.20 -10.12
N GLY A 758 -60.02 -13.22 -11.43
CA GLY A 758 -60.53 -12.20 -12.36
C GLY A 758 -59.78 -10.86 -12.37
N GLY A 759 -59.26 -10.35 -13.48
CA GLY A 759 -59.91 -10.29 -14.79
C GLY A 759 -60.01 -8.81 -15.14
N GLY A 760 -59.19 -8.35 -16.08
CA GLY A 760 -59.07 -6.93 -16.41
C GLY A 760 -60.17 -6.41 -17.33
N ARG A 761 -60.30 -5.08 -17.39
CA ARG A 761 -60.35 -4.28 -18.63
C ARG A 761 -60.64 -2.79 -18.33
N ARG A 762 -59.81 -1.95 -18.97
CA ARG A 762 -60.11 -0.73 -19.75
C ARG A 762 -60.97 0.42 -19.20
N GLU A 763 -60.40 1.60 -19.49
CA GLU A 763 -60.98 2.82 -20.10
C GLU A 763 -61.52 3.95 -19.23
N GLY A 764 -61.13 5.17 -19.67
CA GLY A 764 -61.74 6.47 -19.39
C GLY A 764 -61.25 7.11 -18.08
N GLY A 765 -60.67 8.31 -18.05
CA GLY A 765 -60.71 9.43 -18.98
C GLY A 765 -61.07 10.70 -18.21
N GLY A 766 -60.36 11.79 -18.49
CA GLY A 766 -60.89 13.14 -18.32
C GLY A 766 -60.28 13.99 -17.19
N GLY A 767 -59.96 15.23 -17.56
CA GLY A 767 -60.04 16.37 -16.64
C GLY A 767 -58.75 17.18 -16.49
N GLY A 768 -58.43 18.02 -17.48
CA GLY A 768 -57.39 19.04 -17.35
C GLY A 768 -57.88 20.33 -16.66
N ARG A 769 -56.98 21.33 -16.69
CA ARG A 769 -57.12 22.75 -16.32
C ARG A 769 -57.07 23.05 -14.81
N ASP A 770 -56.46 24.13 -14.32
CA ASP A 770 -55.59 25.17 -14.89
C ASP A 770 -55.02 25.95 -13.66
N ARG A 771 -53.85 26.55 -13.89
CA ARG A 771 -53.36 27.83 -13.35
C ARG A 771 -53.02 28.11 -11.86
N SER A 772 -51.80 28.67 -11.77
CA SER A 772 -51.33 29.85 -11.01
C SER A 772 -51.06 29.71 -9.50
N GLN A 773 -49.78 29.74 -9.13
CA GLN A 773 -49.07 30.91 -8.56
C GLN A 773 -49.62 31.36 -7.20
N ASN A 774 -48.84 31.25 -6.12
CA ASN A 774 -47.99 32.36 -5.68
C ASN A 774 -47.16 31.94 -4.45
N TRP A 775 -46.03 32.63 -4.30
CA TRP A 775 -45.04 32.54 -3.24
C TRP A 775 -45.53 33.12 -1.90
N GLY A 776 -44.92 32.68 -0.80
CA GLY A 776 -45.10 33.31 0.50
C GLY A 776 -44.14 32.79 1.57
N PHE A 777 -42.98 33.46 1.66
CA PHE A 777 -41.97 33.56 2.73
C PHE A 777 -41.21 32.32 3.24
#